data_AF-A0A371DIM5-F1
#
_entry.id   AF-A0A371DIM5-F1
#
_cell.length_a   1.000
_cell.length_b   1.000
_cell.length_c   1.000
_cell.angle_alpha   90.00
_cell.angle_beta   90.00
_cell.angle_gamma   90.00
#
_symmetry.space_group_name_H-M   'P 1'
#
loop_
_entity.id
_entity.type
_entity.pdbx_description
1 polymer ?
#
loop_
_entity_poly.entity_id
_entity_poly.type
_entity_poly.pdbx_seq_one_letter_code
_entity_poly.pdbx_strand_id
1 'polypeptide(L)'
;MEHSHQPDSSPASSSPLETIKYVDRVYRKDERRYAHTDTDAAIAGSPAERAQPLSDLTKDYDTSWKNYHFVVERDISIESSVSFTLMIQNPELLEACKSVMGTVPGVSWTATPVPLSPRLLVAFFPQFKQHEASLLTGPTSLENTQTLTALKVLLAYLEHHYSTTLATIDKLATHRETTFDLLDTVFVPGNLLVTSCPTTGEPWVVRLHRGFQEAKTGGEVCYKLVCEYLGAKSDYDPDHASADTILLSEDAFQMYSHTIELESFTGVAKITTLRAYPVKYHSNWSELSSQLVERGRKWAALSIGQHHMQYCGMAVGTSSSWSVNSRIIIDKAYYFGQRSKLSQAKKPDVSHATSEAQGVSSDAQATIVPLSNEKLSLATPILYGYSLVENEWMRFNVRHVSPIEWNDEAFSGLILPVESHKDLLRALVDAHASGSDTVAPDFVRGKGRGLIIGLHGPPGVGKTLSAEATSEHLRRPLMSLTSGKLSDGATVEVNLRKTLDMAGIWRAILLIDEADVFLERRAAHDLERNALVSAFLTQLETYSGIVFLTTNRLETFDEAMLSRMHLKLTFGPLTGPTKSTLWRAFLKKAGMPVARIPALAKLHADKDLNGRQIRNICQLARYIAQGLKEQLSAEHVERALDLSLDGGAE
;
A
#
# COMPACT_ATOMS: atom_id res chain seq x y z
N MET A 1 13.40 39.93 77.02
CA MET A 1 13.93 38.62 77.44
C MET A 1 12.71 37.82 77.88
N GLU A 2 11.97 37.28 76.92
CA GLU A 2 12.12 35.90 76.38
C GLU A 2 11.66 34.87 77.41
N HIS A 3 10.42 34.38 77.25
CA HIS A 3 10.05 33.15 76.53
C HIS A 3 10.32 31.86 77.33
N SER A 4 9.26 31.13 77.68
CA SER A 4 8.99 29.80 77.11
C SER A 4 7.77 29.14 77.76
N HIS A 5 6.64 29.20 77.07
CA HIS A 5 5.60 28.17 77.13
C HIS A 5 5.77 27.32 75.88
N GLN A 6 6.05 26.03 76.04
CA GLN A 6 5.75 25.03 75.00
C GLN A 6 4.23 24.88 74.87
N PRO A 7 3.75 24.50 73.68
CA PRO A 7 2.91 23.32 73.66
C PRO A 7 3.27 22.33 72.56
N ASP A 8 3.04 21.07 72.92
CA ASP A 8 2.89 19.89 72.09
C ASP A 8 2.20 20.14 70.74
N SER A 9 2.73 19.52 69.68
CA SER A 9 1.95 19.15 68.50
C SER A 9 2.29 17.72 68.09
N SER A 10 1.38 16.81 68.44
CA SER A 10 1.25 15.52 67.77
C SER A 10 0.78 15.76 66.33
N PRO A 11 1.31 15.07 65.30
CA PRO A 11 0.84 15.25 63.94
C PRO A 11 -0.53 14.56 63.78
N ALA A 12 -1.56 15.36 63.47
CA ALA A 12 -2.85 14.84 63.07
C ALA A 12 -2.69 14.04 61.77
N SER A 13 -3.11 12.78 61.79
CA SER A 13 -3.28 11.96 60.59
C SER A 13 -4.46 12.50 59.78
N SER A 14 -4.20 13.41 58.85
CA SER A 14 -5.17 13.81 57.83
C SER A 14 -5.45 12.64 56.90
N SER A 15 -6.70 12.50 56.46
CA SER A 15 -7.07 11.45 55.52
C SER A 15 -6.39 11.71 54.16
N PRO A 16 -5.94 10.68 53.41
CA PRO A 16 -5.25 10.87 52.13
C PRO A 16 -6.08 11.68 51.11
N LEU A 17 -7.42 11.68 51.26
CA LEU A 17 -8.36 12.41 50.42
C LEU A 17 -8.41 13.92 50.69
N GLU A 18 -7.94 14.40 51.86
CA GLU A 18 -7.83 15.84 52.16
C GLU A 18 -6.75 16.54 51.32
N THR A 19 -5.93 15.76 50.61
CA THR A 19 -4.86 16.26 49.73
C THR A 19 -5.26 16.35 48.25
N ILE A 20 -6.55 16.14 47.95
CA ILE A 20 -7.17 16.25 46.62
C ILE A 20 -8.15 17.42 46.61
N LYS A 21 -8.13 18.25 45.55
CA LYS A 21 -9.10 19.33 45.35
C LYS A 21 -10.13 18.91 44.29
N TYR A 22 -11.42 19.15 44.56
CA TYR A 22 -12.52 18.88 43.63
C TYR A 22 -13.15 20.18 43.16
N VAL A 23 -13.27 20.37 41.85
CA VAL A 23 -13.84 21.57 41.24
C VAL A 23 -14.77 21.24 40.08
N ASP A 24 -15.88 21.98 40.00
CA ASP A 24 -16.79 21.98 38.87
C ASP A 24 -16.42 23.10 37.91
N ARG A 25 -16.21 22.78 36.63
CA ARG A 25 -15.99 23.74 35.55
C ARG A 25 -17.30 23.97 34.82
N VAL A 26 -17.79 25.21 34.87
CA VAL A 26 -19.10 25.59 34.32
C VAL A 26 -18.94 26.77 33.36
N TYR A 27 -19.52 26.66 32.16
CA TYR A 27 -19.57 27.77 31.22
C TYR A 27 -20.60 28.81 31.65
N ARG A 28 -20.13 29.99 32.07
CA ARG A 28 -21.02 31.11 32.41
C ARG A 28 -21.36 31.89 31.15
N LYS A 29 -22.58 31.71 30.65
CA LYS A 29 -23.08 32.39 29.43
C LYS A 29 -22.99 33.92 29.53
N ASP A 30 -23.22 34.47 30.72
CA ASP A 30 -23.23 35.92 30.96
C ASP A 30 -21.82 36.54 30.87
N GLU A 31 -20.79 35.77 31.24
CA GLU A 31 -19.39 36.21 31.28
C GLU A 31 -18.58 35.72 30.05
N ARG A 32 -19.20 34.92 29.18
CA ARG A 32 -18.56 34.24 28.02
C ARG A 32 -17.23 33.54 28.37
N ARG A 33 -17.12 33.02 29.59
CA ARG A 33 -15.93 32.31 30.09
C ARG A 33 -16.32 31.10 30.93
N TYR A 34 -15.39 30.17 31.06
CA TYR A 34 -15.49 29.10 32.05
C TYR A 34 -15.11 29.65 33.44
N ALA A 35 -15.80 29.17 34.47
CA ALA A 35 -15.49 29.48 35.86
C ALA A 35 -15.45 28.18 36.66
N HIS A 36 -14.54 28.10 37.63
CA HIS A 36 -14.43 27.00 38.58
C HIS A 36 -15.18 27.31 39.86
N THR A 37 -15.91 26.33 40.37
CA THR A 37 -16.57 26.37 41.68
C THR A 37 -16.26 25.09 42.43
N ASP A 38 -16.08 25.16 43.75
CA ASP A 38 -15.85 23.97 44.56
C ASP A 38 -16.99 22.97 44.40
N THR A 39 -16.67 21.72 44.10
CA THR A 39 -17.66 20.65 44.00
C THR A 39 -18.26 20.38 45.38
N ASP A 40 -19.58 20.24 45.45
CA ASP A 40 -20.28 19.89 46.69
C ASP A 40 -19.72 18.58 47.27
N ALA A 41 -19.42 18.55 48.58
CA ALA A 41 -18.86 17.39 49.27
C ALA A 41 -19.74 16.13 49.15
N ALA A 42 -21.08 16.28 49.01
CA ALA A 42 -21.99 15.17 48.78
C ALA A 42 -21.83 14.55 47.37
N ILE A 43 -21.39 15.35 46.40
CA ILE A 43 -21.19 14.94 44.99
C ILE A 43 -19.75 14.51 44.75
N ALA A 44 -18.78 15.09 45.46
CA ALA A 44 -17.36 14.79 45.37
C ALA A 44 -17.05 13.29 45.61
N GLY A 45 -17.88 12.58 46.39
CA GLY A 45 -17.79 11.13 46.64
C GLY A 45 -18.46 10.22 45.61
N SER A 46 -19.08 10.76 44.55
CA SER A 46 -19.81 9.95 43.56
C SER A 46 -18.88 9.32 42.50
N PRO A 47 -19.24 8.15 41.92
CA PRO A 47 -18.43 7.50 40.89
C PRO A 47 -18.26 8.36 39.64
N ALA A 48 -17.02 8.59 39.22
CA ALA A 48 -16.67 9.46 38.11
C ALA A 48 -16.62 8.69 36.76
N GLU A 49 -17.69 8.01 36.38
CA GLU A 49 -17.64 6.98 35.31
C GLU A 49 -17.54 7.51 33.86
N ARG A 50 -17.65 8.82 33.59
CA ARG A 50 -17.51 9.38 32.23
C ARG A 50 -16.29 10.29 32.12
N ALA A 51 -15.39 10.04 31.16
CA ALA A 51 -14.22 10.88 30.89
C ALA A 51 -14.29 11.43 29.45
N GLN A 52 -13.89 12.68 29.25
CA GLN A 52 -13.72 13.27 27.92
C GLN A 52 -12.26 13.07 27.42
N PRO A 53 -12.03 13.15 26.09
CA PRO A 53 -10.69 13.24 25.54
C PRO A 53 -10.00 14.55 25.97
N LEU A 54 -8.66 14.51 26.12
CA LEU A 54 -7.84 15.69 26.43
C LEU A 54 -8.16 16.84 25.48
N SER A 55 -8.68 17.94 26.00
CA SER A 55 -8.77 19.23 25.32
C SER A 55 -7.85 20.26 26.02
N ASP A 56 -7.65 21.44 25.41
CA ASP A 56 -6.80 22.54 25.89
C ASP A 56 -7.35 23.16 27.21
N LEU A 57 -7.33 22.38 28.29
CA LEU A 57 -7.97 22.69 29.58
C LEU A 57 -7.14 23.64 30.47
N THR A 58 -5.98 24.13 30.03
CA THR A 58 -5.05 24.90 30.88
C THR A 58 -5.29 26.41 30.93
N LYS A 59 -6.18 26.97 30.09
CA LYS A 59 -6.32 28.44 29.94
C LYS A 59 -6.89 29.18 31.16
N ASP A 60 -7.48 28.49 32.14
CA ASP A 60 -8.18 29.10 33.30
C ASP A 60 -7.80 28.46 34.65
N TYR A 61 -6.59 27.87 34.77
CA TYR A 61 -6.19 27.13 35.97
C TYR A 61 -5.81 28.05 37.15
N ASP A 62 -6.40 27.83 38.33
CA ASP A 62 -6.10 28.62 39.53
C ASP A 62 -4.80 28.15 40.21
N THR A 63 -3.83 29.06 40.30
CA THR A 63 -2.54 28.84 40.96
C THR A 63 -2.63 28.62 42.47
N SER A 64 -3.77 28.89 43.11
CA SER A 64 -4.00 28.66 44.53
C SER A 64 -4.01 27.17 44.90
N TRP A 65 -4.19 26.28 43.93
CA TRP A 65 -4.28 24.83 44.16
C TRP A 65 -2.94 24.11 44.22
N LYS A 66 -1.79 24.80 44.11
CA LYS A 66 -0.45 24.18 44.07
C LYS A 66 -0.12 23.22 45.21
N ASN A 67 -0.80 23.34 46.35
CA ASN A 67 -0.55 22.53 47.55
C ASN A 67 -1.25 21.16 47.52
N TYR A 68 -2.10 20.88 46.52
CA TYR A 68 -2.77 19.58 46.35
C TYR A 68 -1.97 18.69 45.40
N HIS A 69 -2.01 17.36 45.64
CA HIS A 69 -1.31 16.39 44.77
C HIS A 69 -1.85 16.46 43.33
N PHE A 70 -3.16 16.56 43.18
CA PHE A 70 -3.86 16.81 41.92
C PHE A 70 -5.25 17.41 42.17
N VAL A 71 -5.82 18.00 41.11
CA VAL A 71 -7.18 18.56 41.11
C VAL A 71 -8.07 17.71 40.22
N VAL A 72 -9.22 17.29 40.74
CA VAL A 72 -10.27 16.60 39.98
C VAL A 72 -11.21 17.67 39.43
N GLU A 73 -11.11 17.92 38.13
CA GLU A 73 -11.99 18.85 37.41
C GLU A 73 -13.17 18.07 36.82
N ARG A 74 -14.38 18.46 37.21
CA ARG A 74 -15.64 17.96 36.66
C ARG A 74 -16.18 18.98 35.65
N ASP A 75 -16.08 18.68 34.36
CA ASP A 75 -16.60 19.52 33.29
C ASP A 75 -18.08 19.19 33.03
N ILE A 76 -18.94 20.20 33.12
CA ILE A 76 -20.38 20.09 32.88
C ILE A 76 -20.65 20.75 31.52
N SER A 77 -20.79 19.93 30.49
CA SER A 77 -21.05 20.43 29.14
C SER A 77 -22.40 21.16 29.06
N ILE A 78 -22.55 21.99 28.02
CA ILE A 78 -23.80 22.70 27.69
C ILE A 78 -24.97 21.71 27.47
N GLU A 79 -24.67 20.46 27.09
CA GLU A 79 -25.62 19.37 26.86
C GLU A 79 -25.85 18.49 28.10
N SER A 80 -25.41 18.93 29.28
CA SER A 80 -25.53 18.20 30.57
C SER A 80 -24.74 16.88 30.65
N SER A 81 -23.76 16.67 29.76
CA SER A 81 -22.83 15.55 29.90
C SER A 81 -21.73 15.92 30.89
N VAL A 82 -21.61 15.17 31.98
CA VAL A 82 -20.54 15.33 32.97
C VAL A 82 -19.32 14.53 32.54
N SER A 83 -18.14 15.15 32.61
CA SER A 83 -16.86 14.47 32.40
C SER A 83 -15.81 14.86 33.44
N PHE A 84 -14.81 14.01 33.64
CA PHE A 84 -13.78 14.22 34.64
C PHE A 84 -12.38 14.24 34.04
N THR A 85 -11.53 15.15 34.52
CA THR A 85 -10.11 15.26 34.20
C THR A 85 -9.30 15.42 35.49
N LEU A 86 -8.19 14.69 35.62
CA LEU A 86 -7.24 14.87 36.73
C LEU A 86 -6.14 15.82 36.27
N MET A 87 -6.05 16.99 36.88
CA MET A 87 -5.00 17.97 36.65
C MET A 87 -3.86 17.71 37.64
N ILE A 88 -2.82 17.02 37.17
CA ILE A 88 -1.68 16.64 38.01
C ILE A 88 -0.61 17.73 37.92
N GLN A 89 -0.16 18.21 39.09
CA GLN A 89 0.86 19.26 39.20
C GLN A 89 2.00 18.89 40.16
N ASN A 90 1.77 17.91 41.06
CA ASN A 90 2.81 17.45 41.97
C ASN A 90 3.94 16.78 41.15
N PRO A 91 5.19 17.26 41.28
CA PRO A 91 6.29 16.83 40.42
C PRO A 91 6.65 15.35 40.63
N GLU A 92 6.59 14.85 41.87
CA GLU A 92 6.89 13.46 42.17
C GLU A 92 5.84 12.50 41.58
N LEU A 93 4.56 12.89 41.61
CA LEU A 93 3.46 12.17 40.99
C LEU A 93 3.53 12.21 39.47
N LEU A 94 3.93 13.36 38.88
CA LEU A 94 4.16 13.47 37.44
C LEU A 94 5.28 12.54 36.98
N GLU A 95 6.36 12.43 37.75
CA GLU A 95 7.44 11.50 37.47
C GLU A 95 6.97 10.04 37.55
N ALA A 96 6.20 9.68 38.58
CA ALA A 96 5.59 8.35 38.67
C ALA A 96 4.67 8.03 37.48
N CYS A 97 3.78 8.96 37.12
CA CYS A 97 2.90 8.83 35.96
C CYS A 97 3.68 8.69 34.66
N LYS A 98 4.73 9.50 34.45
CA LYS A 98 5.59 9.44 33.27
C LYS A 98 6.38 8.12 33.21
N SER A 99 6.87 7.64 34.34
CA SER A 99 7.59 6.36 34.45
C SER A 99 6.70 5.17 34.12
N VAL A 100 5.46 5.17 34.61
CA VAL A 100 4.50 4.07 34.40
C VAL A 100 3.85 4.10 33.02
N MET A 101 3.42 5.28 32.57
CA MET A 101 2.65 5.45 31.32
C MET A 101 3.54 5.69 30.11
N GLY A 102 4.79 6.12 30.30
CA GLY A 102 5.73 6.43 29.24
C GLY A 102 5.25 7.58 28.34
N THR A 103 5.49 7.44 27.04
CA THR A 103 5.04 8.41 26.03
C THR A 103 3.62 8.07 25.58
N VAL A 104 2.66 8.92 25.96
CA VAL A 104 1.26 8.77 25.55
C VAL A 104 0.91 9.86 24.52
N PRO A 105 0.44 9.51 23.31
CA PRO A 105 -0.03 10.49 22.34
C PRO A 105 -1.06 11.46 22.94
N GLY A 106 -0.84 12.76 22.75
CA GLY A 106 -1.72 13.82 23.27
C GLY A 106 -1.44 14.28 24.69
N VAL A 107 -0.59 13.59 25.47
CA VAL A 107 -0.18 14.02 26.81
C VAL A 107 1.15 14.77 26.73
N SER A 108 1.16 16.02 27.19
CA SER A 108 2.40 16.80 27.36
C SER A 108 2.86 16.76 28.81
N TRP A 109 3.93 16.01 29.08
CA TRP A 109 4.53 15.94 30.42
C TRP A 109 5.24 17.23 30.86
N THR A 110 5.38 18.22 29.97
CA THR A 110 5.93 19.55 30.27
C THR A 110 4.85 20.59 30.58
N ALA A 111 3.57 20.24 30.41
CA ALA A 111 2.47 21.12 30.80
C ALA A 111 2.40 21.26 32.33
N THR A 112 1.89 22.38 32.81
CA THR A 112 1.63 22.59 34.25
C THR A 112 0.29 23.29 34.41
N PRO A 113 -0.74 22.59 34.94
CA PRO A 113 -0.79 21.16 35.28
C PRO A 113 -0.85 20.26 34.03
N VAL A 114 -0.58 18.97 34.19
CA VAL A 114 -0.77 17.94 33.16
C VAL A 114 -2.18 17.35 33.28
N PRO A 115 -3.07 17.54 32.28
CA PRO A 115 -4.39 16.93 32.27
C PRO A 115 -4.30 15.44 31.92
N LEU A 116 -4.86 14.56 32.76
CA LEU A 116 -4.98 13.13 32.49
C LEU A 116 -6.43 12.66 32.63
N SER A 117 -6.84 11.79 31.70
CA SER A 117 -8.14 11.12 31.78
C SER A 117 -8.14 10.08 32.91
N PRO A 118 -9.14 10.08 33.80
CA PRO A 118 -9.28 9.04 34.82
C PRO A 118 -9.36 7.64 34.22
N ARG A 119 -10.04 7.46 33.09
CA ARG A 119 -10.17 6.18 32.39
C ARG A 119 -8.83 5.65 31.89
N LEU A 120 -7.96 6.55 31.43
CA LEU A 120 -6.59 6.21 31.07
C LEU A 120 -5.80 5.75 32.31
N LEU A 121 -5.93 6.44 33.44
CA LEU A 121 -5.27 6.06 34.70
C LEU A 121 -5.77 4.70 35.22
N VAL A 122 -7.07 4.42 35.09
CA VAL A 122 -7.66 3.10 35.38
C VAL A 122 -7.04 2.01 34.49
N ALA A 123 -6.81 2.29 33.19
CA ALA A 123 -6.17 1.33 32.29
C ALA A 123 -4.72 0.99 32.68
N PHE A 124 -4.01 1.92 33.34
CA PHE A 124 -2.66 1.73 33.88
C PHE A 124 -2.62 1.33 35.36
N PHE A 125 -3.76 1.11 35.99
CA PHE A 125 -3.85 0.81 37.43
C PHE A 125 -2.99 -0.40 37.86
N PRO A 126 -2.95 -1.53 37.13
CA PRO A 126 -2.06 -2.65 37.47
C PRO A 126 -0.57 -2.26 37.45
N GLN A 127 -0.14 -1.44 36.50
CA GLN A 127 1.25 -0.98 36.38
C GLN A 127 1.59 0.01 37.49
N PHE A 128 0.65 0.87 37.91
CA PHE A 128 0.84 1.73 39.08
C PHE A 128 1.02 0.90 40.36
N LYS A 129 0.26 -0.19 40.54
CA LYS A 129 0.45 -1.12 41.67
C LYS A 129 1.80 -1.83 41.64
N GLN A 130 2.28 -2.23 40.46
CA GLN A 130 3.62 -2.80 40.31
C GLN A 130 4.72 -1.77 40.64
N HIS A 131 4.52 -0.52 40.24
CA HIS A 131 5.45 0.56 40.56
C HIS A 131 5.46 0.89 42.06
N GLU A 132 4.29 0.92 42.72
CA GLU A 132 4.17 1.03 44.17
C GLU A 132 4.95 -0.09 44.89
N ALA A 133 4.77 -1.34 44.46
CA ALA A 133 5.49 -2.48 45.03
C ALA A 133 7.01 -2.36 44.81
N SER A 134 7.45 -1.92 43.63
CA SER A 134 8.86 -1.69 43.33
C SER A 134 9.46 -0.63 44.27
N LEU A 135 8.78 0.51 44.46
CA LEU A 135 9.20 1.57 45.37
C LEU A 135 9.25 1.14 46.84
N LEU A 136 8.34 0.25 47.27
CA LEU A 136 8.37 -0.33 48.61
C LEU A 136 9.57 -1.27 48.84
N THR A 137 10.01 -1.98 47.80
CA THR A 137 11.15 -2.91 47.88
C THR A 137 12.51 -2.29 47.52
N GLY A 138 12.49 -1.10 46.91
CA GLY A 138 13.67 -0.39 46.43
C GLY A 138 14.45 0.37 47.51
N PRO A 139 15.55 1.05 47.12
CA PRO A 139 16.34 1.86 48.04
C PRO A 139 15.51 3.02 48.62
N THR A 140 15.58 3.20 49.94
CA THR A 140 14.85 4.24 50.66
C THR A 140 15.54 5.59 50.48
N SER A 141 15.20 6.29 49.40
CA SER A 141 15.56 7.71 49.20
C SER A 141 14.41 8.62 49.62
N LEU A 142 14.73 9.88 49.91
CA LEU A 142 13.73 10.92 50.22
C LEU A 142 12.75 11.08 49.04
N GLU A 143 13.26 11.11 47.81
CA GLU A 143 12.50 11.17 46.57
C GLU A 143 11.53 9.99 46.44
N ASN A 144 12.02 8.75 46.58
CA ASN A 144 11.18 7.54 46.49
C ASN A 144 10.06 7.55 47.54
N THR A 145 10.33 8.09 48.73
CA THR A 145 9.33 8.19 49.81
C THR A 145 8.24 9.21 49.48
N GLN A 146 8.61 10.35 48.89
CA GLN A 146 7.67 11.38 48.43
C GLN A 146 6.83 10.88 47.24
N THR A 147 7.47 10.27 46.23
CA THR A 147 6.80 9.64 45.09
C THR A 147 5.81 8.56 45.54
N LEU A 148 6.21 7.70 46.48
CA LEU A 148 5.33 6.67 47.04
C LEU A 148 4.12 7.28 47.77
N THR A 149 4.32 8.36 48.53
CA THR A 149 3.24 9.05 49.25
C THR A 149 2.23 9.63 48.26
N ALA A 150 2.69 10.35 47.23
CA ALA A 150 1.82 10.93 46.21
C ALA A 150 1.11 9.86 45.37
N LEU A 151 1.81 8.78 45.01
CA LEU A 151 1.24 7.65 44.26
C LEU A 151 0.14 6.93 45.06
N LYS A 152 0.31 6.76 46.37
CA LYS A 152 -0.72 6.18 47.25
C LYS A 152 -2.00 7.01 47.27
N VAL A 153 -1.90 8.33 47.22
CA VAL A 153 -3.07 9.21 47.12
C VAL A 153 -3.82 8.97 45.80
N LEU A 154 -3.11 8.87 44.68
CA LEU A 154 -3.71 8.56 43.38
C LEU A 154 -4.38 7.17 43.37
N LEU A 155 -3.69 6.15 43.90
CA LEU A 155 -4.23 4.79 43.96
C LEU A 155 -5.47 4.71 44.85
N ALA A 156 -5.45 5.36 46.02
CA ALA A 156 -6.61 5.43 46.91
C ALA A 156 -7.80 6.12 46.24
N TYR A 157 -7.56 7.19 45.48
CA TYR A 157 -8.60 7.85 44.69
C TYR A 157 -9.21 6.91 43.64
N LEU A 158 -8.38 6.22 42.86
CA LEU A 158 -8.85 5.29 41.83
C LEU A 158 -9.62 4.10 42.44
N GLU A 159 -9.11 3.53 43.53
CA GLU A 159 -9.79 2.47 44.27
C GLU A 159 -11.14 2.92 44.83
N HIS A 160 -11.22 4.13 45.37
CA HIS A 160 -12.46 4.65 45.92
C HIS A 160 -13.51 4.92 44.83
N HIS A 161 -13.18 5.69 43.80
CA HIS A 161 -14.13 6.17 42.79
C HIS A 161 -14.40 5.15 41.66
N TYR A 162 -13.49 4.21 41.42
CA TYR A 162 -13.60 3.22 40.35
C TYR A 162 -13.57 1.77 40.85
N SER A 163 -13.77 1.49 42.14
CA SER A 163 -13.78 0.14 42.71
C SER A 163 -14.59 -0.89 41.90
N THR A 164 -15.84 -0.55 41.54
CA THR A 164 -16.74 -1.40 40.75
C THR A 164 -16.18 -1.68 39.36
N THR A 165 -15.66 -0.63 38.70
CA THR A 165 -15.04 -0.70 37.38
C THR A 165 -13.77 -1.56 37.43
N LEU A 166 -12.88 -1.32 38.38
CA LEU A 166 -11.65 -2.07 38.59
C LEU A 166 -11.93 -3.56 38.85
N ALA A 167 -12.89 -3.87 39.72
CA ALA A 167 -13.30 -5.25 39.98
C ALA A 167 -13.90 -5.94 38.74
N THR A 168 -14.59 -5.18 37.88
CA THR A 168 -15.14 -5.69 36.61
C THR A 168 -14.02 -5.96 35.61
N ILE A 169 -13.06 -5.04 35.47
CA ILE A 169 -11.89 -5.18 34.60
C ILE A 169 -11.07 -6.41 35.01
N ASP A 170 -10.80 -6.60 36.30
CA ASP A 170 -10.00 -7.73 36.81
C ASP A 170 -10.64 -9.09 36.49
N LYS A 171 -11.97 -9.20 36.69
CA LYS A 171 -12.75 -10.38 36.33
C LYS A 171 -12.70 -10.66 34.82
N LEU A 172 -12.90 -9.63 33.99
CA LEU A 172 -12.91 -9.77 32.53
C LEU A 172 -11.50 -10.07 31.97
N ALA A 173 -10.47 -9.45 32.54
CA ALA A 173 -9.07 -9.66 32.15
C ALA A 173 -8.64 -11.12 32.35
N THR A 174 -9.11 -11.77 33.42
CA THR A 174 -8.87 -13.20 33.70
C THR A 174 -9.31 -14.10 32.54
N HIS A 175 -10.39 -13.73 31.85
CA HIS A 175 -10.93 -14.49 30.70
C HIS A 175 -10.57 -13.90 29.33
N ARG A 176 -9.75 -12.84 29.29
CA ARG A 176 -9.40 -12.08 28.06
C ARG A 176 -10.64 -11.51 27.35
N GLU A 177 -11.56 -11.01 28.15
CA GLU A 177 -12.86 -10.50 27.72
C GLU A 177 -12.98 -8.99 27.99
N THR A 178 -13.95 -8.35 27.37
CA THR A 178 -14.30 -6.94 27.57
C THR A 178 -15.78 -6.69 27.28
N THR A 179 -16.30 -5.57 27.77
CA THR A 179 -17.59 -5.01 27.34
C THR A 179 -17.37 -3.78 26.47
N PHE A 180 -18.42 -3.30 25.78
CA PHE A 180 -18.32 -2.12 24.93
C PHE A 180 -17.98 -0.84 25.71
N ASP A 181 -18.49 -0.70 26.94
CA ASP A 181 -18.25 0.47 27.80
C ASP A 181 -16.83 0.53 28.38
N LEU A 182 -16.08 -0.58 28.31
CA LEU A 182 -14.71 -0.71 28.84
C LEU A 182 -13.65 -0.79 27.73
N LEU A 183 -14.00 -0.54 26.47
CA LEU A 183 -13.06 -0.59 25.35
C LEU A 183 -11.89 0.39 25.51
N ASP A 184 -12.13 1.54 26.14
CA ASP A 184 -11.11 2.54 26.48
C ASP A 184 -10.02 2.00 27.43
N THR A 185 -10.36 1.03 28.28
CA THR A 185 -9.38 0.36 29.16
C THR A 185 -8.54 -0.68 28.43
N VAL A 186 -9.04 -1.22 27.32
CA VAL A 186 -8.33 -2.18 26.46
C VAL A 186 -7.44 -1.46 25.44
N PHE A 187 -7.95 -0.38 24.85
CA PHE A 187 -7.31 0.37 23.76
C PHE A 187 -6.55 1.59 24.29
N VAL A 188 -5.38 1.31 24.88
CA VAL A 188 -4.47 2.35 25.39
C VAL A 188 -3.62 2.94 24.25
N PRO A 189 -3.62 4.28 24.05
CA PRO A 189 -2.79 4.95 23.06
C PRO A 189 -1.30 4.58 23.16
N GLY A 190 -0.62 4.50 22.01
CA GLY A 190 0.77 4.06 21.88
C GLY A 190 0.91 2.55 21.66
N ASN A 191 -0.06 1.74 22.10
CA ASN A 191 0.02 0.28 21.93
C ASN A 191 -0.16 -0.16 20.48
N LEU A 192 0.49 -1.27 20.15
CA LEU A 192 0.30 -1.96 18.88
C LEU A 192 -0.99 -2.79 18.90
N LEU A 193 -1.75 -2.70 17.81
CA LEU A 193 -2.97 -3.46 17.58
C LEU A 193 -2.79 -4.39 16.38
N VAL A 194 -3.24 -5.63 16.52
CA VAL A 194 -3.43 -6.57 15.41
C VAL A 194 -4.79 -6.31 14.78
N THR A 195 -4.83 -6.23 13.46
CA THR A 195 -6.04 -6.08 12.63
C THR A 195 -5.85 -6.81 11.31
N SER A 196 -6.84 -6.78 10.43
CA SER A 196 -6.73 -7.27 9.05
C SER A 196 -6.76 -6.09 8.06
N CYS A 197 -5.93 -6.12 7.04
CA CYS A 197 -5.99 -5.15 5.95
C CYS A 197 -7.34 -5.26 5.23
N PRO A 198 -8.11 -4.17 5.10
CA PRO A 198 -9.43 -4.21 4.44
C PRO A 198 -9.36 -4.52 2.95
N THR A 199 -8.19 -4.33 2.31
CA THR A 199 -8.00 -4.57 0.88
C THR A 199 -7.50 -5.98 0.58
N THR A 200 -6.55 -6.50 1.36
CA THR A 200 -5.91 -7.80 1.08
C THR A 200 -6.41 -8.92 1.99
N GLY A 201 -7.09 -8.60 3.10
CA GLY A 201 -7.46 -9.56 4.14
C GLY A 201 -6.30 -10.05 5.01
N GLU A 202 -5.06 -9.65 4.72
CA GLU A 202 -3.90 -10.13 5.47
C GLU A 202 -3.82 -9.53 6.89
N PRO A 203 -3.22 -10.27 7.84
CA PRO A 203 -2.83 -9.72 9.13
C PRO A 203 -1.99 -8.45 8.98
N TRP A 204 -2.29 -7.45 9.80
CA TRP A 204 -1.66 -6.14 9.80
C TRP A 204 -1.54 -5.62 11.22
N VAL A 205 -0.46 -4.87 11.48
CA VAL A 205 -0.25 -4.22 12.78
C VAL A 205 -0.23 -2.72 12.58
N VAL A 206 -0.95 -2.03 13.45
CA VAL A 206 -1.05 -0.58 13.47
C VAL A 206 -0.79 -0.08 14.89
N ARG A 207 -0.27 1.14 15.02
CA ARG A 207 -0.06 1.77 16.32
C ARG A 207 -1.28 2.61 16.68
N LEU A 208 -1.89 2.38 17.83
CA LEU A 208 -3.03 3.19 18.27
C LEU A 208 -2.56 4.59 18.63
N HIS A 209 -3.19 5.61 18.04
CA HIS A 209 -2.97 7.02 18.41
C HIS A 209 -4.05 7.51 19.37
N ARG A 210 -5.32 7.21 19.12
CA ARG A 210 -6.44 7.53 20.02
C ARG A 210 -7.67 6.65 19.78
N GLY A 211 -8.43 6.38 20.84
CA GLY A 211 -9.73 5.70 20.80
C GLY A 211 -10.84 6.58 21.38
N PHE A 212 -12.02 6.59 20.77
CA PHE A 212 -13.17 7.34 21.29
C PHE A 212 -14.50 6.75 20.80
N GLN A 213 -15.57 6.97 21.57
CA GLN A 213 -16.94 6.65 21.15
C GLN A 213 -17.49 7.76 20.25
N GLU A 214 -18.25 7.39 19.22
CA GLU A 214 -18.94 8.32 18.33
C GLU A 214 -20.33 7.81 17.98
N ALA A 215 -21.32 8.70 18.00
CA ALA A 215 -22.68 8.41 17.57
C ALA A 215 -22.78 8.44 16.03
N LYS A 216 -23.34 7.39 15.45
CA LYS A 216 -23.64 7.26 14.03
C LYS A 216 -24.96 7.93 13.66
N THR A 217 -25.11 8.22 12.37
CA THR A 217 -26.40 8.59 11.78
C THR A 217 -27.41 7.45 12.02
N GLY A 218 -28.39 7.69 12.90
CA GLY A 218 -29.36 6.66 13.33
C GLY A 218 -29.35 6.34 14.83
N GLY A 219 -28.43 6.93 15.61
CA GLY A 219 -28.41 6.82 17.07
C GLY A 219 -27.60 5.64 17.62
N GLU A 220 -27.09 4.76 16.76
CA GLU A 220 -26.13 3.72 17.16
C GLU A 220 -24.79 4.34 17.57
N VAL A 221 -24.15 3.80 18.60
CA VAL A 221 -22.81 4.22 19.02
C VAL A 221 -21.78 3.24 18.48
N CYS A 222 -20.64 3.75 18.03
CA CYS A 222 -19.47 2.95 17.64
C CYS A 222 -18.22 3.43 18.36
N TYR A 223 -17.19 2.59 18.41
CA TYR A 223 -15.89 2.94 18.97
C TYR A 223 -14.88 3.08 17.83
N LYS A 224 -14.32 4.29 17.65
CA LYS A 224 -13.33 4.59 16.61
C LYS A 224 -11.93 4.54 17.19
N LEU A 225 -11.06 3.80 16.50
CA LEU A 225 -9.64 3.68 16.78
C LEU A 225 -8.87 4.38 15.66
N VAL A 226 -8.32 5.55 15.95
CA VAL A 226 -7.42 6.24 15.05
C VAL A 226 -6.02 5.69 15.28
N CYS A 227 -5.48 5.04 14.26
CA CYS A 227 -4.21 4.35 14.31
C CYS A 227 -3.25 4.93 13.27
N GLU A 228 -1.98 4.58 13.41
CA GLU A 228 -0.91 4.94 12.50
C GLU A 228 -0.24 3.69 11.92
N TYR A 229 0.18 3.80 10.67
CA TYR A 229 0.91 2.76 9.95
C TYR A 229 2.01 3.35 9.07
N LEU A 230 3.01 2.55 8.71
CA LEU A 230 4.11 2.98 7.85
C LEU A 230 3.71 2.90 6.38
N GLY A 231 3.88 4.01 5.66
CA GLY A 231 3.69 4.10 4.22
C GLY A 231 4.84 4.84 3.54
N ALA A 232 5.15 4.51 2.27
CA ALA A 232 6.09 5.29 1.46
C ALA A 232 5.46 6.62 1.06
N LYS A 233 6.25 7.68 0.93
CA LYS A 233 5.80 8.96 0.37
C LYS A 233 5.55 8.83 -1.13
N SER A 234 4.56 9.53 -1.67
CA SER A 234 4.20 9.46 -3.10
C SER A 234 5.01 10.43 -3.96
N ASP A 235 5.57 11.46 -3.34
CA ASP A 235 6.32 12.58 -3.90
C ASP A 235 7.84 12.46 -3.67
N TYR A 236 8.30 11.30 -3.18
CA TYR A 236 9.73 11.06 -2.98
C TYR A 236 10.42 10.83 -4.33
N ASP A 237 11.32 11.73 -4.69
CA ASP A 237 12.16 11.63 -5.88
C ASP A 237 13.49 10.93 -5.54
N PRO A 238 13.77 9.75 -6.12
CA PRO A 238 15.04 9.06 -5.90
C PRO A 238 16.24 9.74 -6.58
N ASP A 239 16.05 10.72 -7.47
CA ASP A 239 17.15 11.32 -8.27
C ASP A 239 18.21 12.08 -7.44
N HIS A 240 18.00 12.26 -6.13
CA HIS A 240 18.99 12.77 -5.20
C HIS A 240 19.81 11.68 -4.46
N ALA A 241 19.58 10.40 -4.72
CA ALA A 241 20.30 9.30 -4.10
C ALA A 241 20.87 8.33 -5.16
N SER A 242 22.13 7.93 -5.02
CA SER A 242 22.80 7.02 -5.95
C SER A 242 22.12 5.64 -6.01
N ALA A 243 22.21 5.00 -7.18
CA ALA A 243 21.45 3.79 -7.54
C ALA A 243 21.62 2.57 -6.61
N ASP A 244 22.69 2.51 -5.80
CA ASP A 244 22.92 1.42 -4.83
C ASP A 244 22.46 1.76 -3.40
N THR A 245 21.89 2.96 -3.20
CA THR A 245 21.89 3.64 -1.90
C THR A 245 20.47 3.95 -1.37
N ILE A 246 19.42 3.69 -2.18
CA ILE A 246 18.02 4.13 -1.95
C ILE A 246 17.21 3.19 -1.03
N LEU A 247 17.69 1.98 -0.71
CA LEU A 247 16.79 0.91 -0.30
C LEU A 247 16.07 1.07 1.06
N LEU A 248 16.46 1.98 1.95
CA LEU A 248 15.82 2.12 3.28
C LEU A 248 15.99 3.52 3.93
N SER A 249 16.06 4.62 3.17
CA SER A 249 16.16 5.96 3.81
C SER A 249 14.86 6.28 4.57
N GLU A 250 14.96 6.67 5.85
CA GLU A 250 13.76 7.03 6.62
C GLU A 250 12.95 8.17 5.96
N ASP A 251 13.62 9.05 5.21
CA ASP A 251 13.01 10.19 4.54
C ASP A 251 11.98 9.79 3.48
N ALA A 252 12.11 8.60 2.89
CA ALA A 252 11.20 8.09 1.88
C ALA A 252 9.89 7.53 2.47
N PHE A 253 9.80 7.41 3.80
CA PHE A 253 8.66 6.83 4.49
C PHE A 253 8.06 7.80 5.51
N GLN A 254 6.77 7.61 5.82
CA GLN A 254 6.09 8.38 6.87
C GLN A 254 4.98 7.57 7.49
N MET A 255 4.51 8.03 8.65
CA MET A 255 3.31 7.48 9.28
C MET A 255 2.06 8.06 8.62
N TYR A 256 1.11 7.20 8.32
CA TYR A 256 -0.21 7.56 7.81
C TYR A 256 -1.27 7.14 8.80
N SER A 257 -2.37 7.91 8.85
CA SER A 257 -3.51 7.61 9.70
C SER A 257 -4.44 6.58 9.06
N HIS A 258 -4.94 5.64 9.87
CA HIS A 258 -5.98 4.68 9.52
C HIS A 258 -7.00 4.58 10.66
N THR A 259 -8.28 4.71 10.34
CA THR A 259 -9.35 4.60 11.34
C THR A 259 -10.01 3.23 11.25
N ILE A 260 -10.05 2.52 12.37
CA ILE A 260 -10.77 1.26 12.52
C ILE A 260 -12.02 1.53 13.34
N GLU A 261 -13.15 1.01 12.88
CA GLU A 261 -14.43 1.16 13.55
C GLU A 261 -14.86 -0.18 14.17
N LEU A 262 -15.20 -0.14 15.45
CA LEU A 262 -15.80 -1.24 16.20
C LEU A 262 -17.29 -0.93 16.40
N GLU A 263 -18.13 -1.84 15.93
CA GLU A 263 -19.58 -1.77 16.14
C GLU A 263 -19.93 -2.00 17.62
N SER A 264 -21.02 -1.41 18.07
CA SER A 264 -21.52 -1.69 19.42
C SER A 264 -21.97 -3.13 19.54
N PHE A 265 -21.71 -3.72 20.70
CA PHE A 265 -22.11 -5.07 21.02
C PHE A 265 -22.65 -5.10 22.45
N THR A 266 -23.56 -6.04 22.70
CA THR A 266 -24.16 -6.23 24.01
C THR A 266 -23.48 -7.37 24.76
N GLY A 267 -23.37 -7.22 26.08
CA GLY A 267 -22.73 -8.21 26.94
C GLY A 267 -21.20 -8.25 26.78
N VAL A 268 -20.65 -9.46 26.93
CA VAL A 268 -19.22 -9.71 27.02
C VAL A 268 -18.70 -10.26 25.69
N ALA A 269 -17.57 -9.74 25.21
CA ALA A 269 -16.88 -10.19 24.02
C ALA A 269 -15.43 -10.58 24.33
N LYS A 270 -14.92 -11.59 23.65
CA LYS A 270 -13.48 -11.91 23.71
C LYS A 270 -12.70 -10.81 23.00
N ILE A 271 -11.61 -10.35 23.60
CA ILE A 271 -10.82 -9.25 23.02
C ILE A 271 -10.29 -9.61 21.63
N THR A 272 -9.89 -10.86 21.42
CA THR A 272 -9.36 -11.35 20.13
C THR A 272 -10.41 -11.50 19.02
N THR A 273 -11.71 -11.42 19.33
CA THR A 273 -12.78 -11.47 18.31
C THR A 273 -13.15 -10.08 17.80
N LEU A 274 -12.63 -9.02 18.42
CA LEU A 274 -12.79 -7.66 17.93
C LEU A 274 -12.02 -7.47 16.61
N ARG A 275 -12.50 -6.56 15.76
CA ARG A 275 -11.87 -6.23 14.47
C ARG A 275 -10.40 -5.81 14.60
N ALA A 276 -10.05 -5.19 15.72
CA ALA A 276 -8.67 -4.94 16.11
C ALA A 276 -8.51 -5.21 17.60
N TYR A 277 -7.33 -5.66 18.02
CA TYR A 277 -7.04 -5.95 19.42
C TYR A 277 -5.55 -5.78 19.77
N PRO A 278 -5.21 -5.46 21.02
CA PRO A 278 -3.81 -5.30 21.42
C PRO A 278 -2.96 -6.56 21.21
N VAL A 279 -1.72 -6.39 20.75
CA VAL A 279 -0.78 -7.49 20.44
C VAL A 279 -0.55 -8.45 21.61
N LYS A 280 -0.66 -7.96 22.86
CA LYS A 280 -0.51 -8.78 24.09
C LYS A 280 -1.52 -9.93 24.20
N TYR A 281 -2.65 -9.86 23.49
CA TYR A 281 -3.66 -10.91 23.48
C TYR A 281 -3.49 -11.91 22.33
N HIS A 282 -2.57 -11.66 21.40
CA HIS A 282 -2.31 -12.56 20.28
C HIS A 282 -1.52 -13.78 20.75
N SER A 283 -1.95 -14.99 20.37
CA SER A 283 -1.34 -16.25 20.84
C SER A 283 0.10 -16.43 20.36
N ASN A 284 0.40 -16.12 19.10
CA ASN A 284 1.70 -16.35 18.47
C ASN A 284 2.36 -15.04 18.00
N TRP A 285 2.45 -14.04 18.89
CA TRP A 285 2.96 -12.72 18.51
C TRP A 285 4.37 -12.76 17.92
N SER A 286 5.26 -13.60 18.46
CA SER A 286 6.64 -13.72 17.98
C SER A 286 6.71 -14.14 16.51
N GLU A 287 5.89 -15.12 16.10
CA GLU A 287 5.85 -15.62 14.73
C GLU A 287 5.24 -14.57 13.78
N LEU A 288 4.09 -14.00 14.17
CA LEU A 288 3.42 -12.96 13.38
C LEU A 288 4.34 -11.74 13.20
N SER A 289 4.99 -11.29 14.26
CA SER A 289 5.92 -10.15 14.23
C SER A 289 7.08 -10.40 13.25
N SER A 290 7.66 -11.60 13.26
CA SER A 290 8.73 -11.97 12.31
C SER A 290 8.23 -11.91 10.86
N GLN A 291 7.06 -12.47 10.57
CA GLN A 291 6.46 -12.45 9.23
C GLN A 291 6.15 -11.02 8.75
N LEU A 292 5.65 -10.16 9.66
CA LEU A 292 5.36 -8.77 9.35
C LEU A 292 6.62 -7.97 9.03
N VAL A 293 7.71 -8.20 9.77
CA VAL A 293 9.01 -7.55 9.50
C VAL A 293 9.56 -8.00 8.15
N GLU A 294 9.52 -9.30 7.84
CA GLU A 294 9.98 -9.82 6.55
C GLU A 294 9.16 -9.24 5.38
N ARG A 295 7.82 -9.24 5.51
CA ARG A 295 6.92 -8.58 4.54
C ARG A 295 7.23 -7.09 4.43
N GLY A 296 7.47 -6.41 5.55
CA GLY A 296 7.82 -5.00 5.60
C GLY A 296 9.12 -4.68 4.86
N ARG A 297 10.14 -5.54 4.96
CA ARG A 297 11.39 -5.41 4.20
C ARG A 297 11.14 -5.52 2.69
N LYS A 298 10.38 -6.53 2.28
CA LYS A 298 10.00 -6.72 0.87
C LYS A 298 9.16 -5.55 0.35
N TRP A 299 8.22 -5.06 1.16
CA TRP A 299 7.43 -3.88 0.84
C TRP A 299 8.30 -2.64 0.67
N ALA A 300 9.21 -2.35 1.61
CA ALA A 300 10.08 -1.19 1.55
C ALA A 300 10.96 -1.21 0.29
N ALA A 301 11.55 -2.36 -0.03
CA ALA A 301 12.39 -2.55 -1.21
C ALA A 301 11.65 -2.32 -2.54
N LEU A 302 10.34 -2.58 -2.58
CA LEU A 302 9.51 -2.44 -3.78
C LEU A 302 8.68 -1.15 -3.82
N SER A 303 8.63 -0.39 -2.72
CA SER A 303 7.73 0.77 -2.60
C SER A 303 8.28 2.06 -3.20
N ILE A 304 9.59 2.11 -3.44
CA ILE A 304 10.30 3.26 -3.99
C ILE A 304 10.88 2.87 -5.35
N GLY A 305 10.74 3.75 -6.34
CA GLY A 305 11.20 3.50 -7.70
C GLY A 305 10.23 2.61 -8.50
N GLN A 306 10.76 2.05 -9.59
CA GLN A 306 10.01 1.28 -10.57
C GLN A 306 10.50 -0.16 -10.57
N HIS A 307 9.59 -1.12 -10.37
CA HIS A 307 9.95 -2.54 -10.30
C HIS A 307 9.12 -3.38 -11.24
N HIS A 308 9.77 -4.08 -12.18
CA HIS A 308 9.13 -5.03 -13.07
C HIS A 308 9.12 -6.42 -12.44
N MET A 309 7.92 -6.87 -12.05
CA MET A 309 7.72 -8.06 -11.22
C MET A 309 6.64 -8.98 -11.80
N GLN A 310 6.58 -10.22 -11.32
CA GLN A 310 5.47 -11.13 -11.55
C GLN A 310 4.47 -11.03 -10.39
N TYR A 311 3.17 -11.16 -10.68
CA TYR A 311 2.13 -11.24 -9.66
C TYR A 311 1.22 -12.45 -9.90
N CYS A 312 0.83 -13.12 -8.81
CA CYS A 312 -0.16 -14.19 -8.84
C CYS A 312 -1.06 -14.13 -7.59
N GLY A 313 -2.22 -13.50 -7.72
CA GLY A 313 -3.19 -13.39 -6.62
C GLY A 313 -4.34 -12.43 -6.93
N MET A 314 -5.10 -12.06 -5.89
CA MET A 314 -6.16 -11.06 -6.01
C MET A 314 -5.57 -9.65 -5.96
N ALA A 315 -5.86 -8.82 -6.96
CA ALA A 315 -5.49 -7.41 -6.99
C ALA A 315 -6.77 -6.56 -6.97
N VAL A 316 -6.71 -5.36 -6.37
CA VAL A 316 -7.87 -4.49 -6.23
C VAL A 316 -7.69 -3.25 -7.09
N GLY A 317 -8.48 -3.14 -8.15
CA GLY A 317 -8.52 -1.98 -9.04
C GLY A 317 -9.34 -0.82 -8.47
N THR A 318 -9.77 0.10 -9.35
CA THR A 318 -10.59 1.25 -8.96
C THR A 318 -12.04 0.86 -8.67
N SER A 319 -12.63 -0.01 -9.49
CA SER A 319 -14.04 -0.41 -9.42
C SER A 319 -14.25 -1.87 -8.98
N SER A 320 -13.30 -2.76 -9.23
CA SER A 320 -13.45 -4.19 -9.00
C SER A 320 -12.13 -4.86 -8.58
N SER A 321 -12.25 -6.06 -8.01
CA SER A 321 -11.11 -6.94 -7.72
C SER A 321 -10.92 -7.93 -8.86
N TRP A 322 -9.66 -8.25 -9.16
CA TRP A 322 -9.26 -9.10 -10.28
C TRP A 322 -8.35 -10.22 -9.78
N SER A 323 -8.54 -11.43 -10.30
CA SER A 323 -7.56 -12.49 -10.17
C SER A 323 -6.48 -12.25 -11.24
N VAL A 324 -5.33 -11.75 -10.82
CA VAL A 324 -4.23 -11.36 -11.71
C VAL A 324 -3.15 -12.44 -11.65
N ASN A 325 -2.75 -12.92 -12.83
CA ASN A 325 -1.61 -13.81 -13.02
C ASN A 325 -0.80 -13.31 -14.22
N SER A 326 -0.07 -12.21 -14.02
CA SER A 326 0.61 -11.49 -15.09
C SER A 326 1.79 -10.69 -14.55
N ARG A 327 2.60 -10.16 -15.47
CA ARG A 327 3.67 -9.22 -15.15
C ARG A 327 3.09 -7.86 -14.81
N ILE A 328 3.65 -7.24 -13.79
CA ILE A 328 3.22 -5.96 -13.24
C ILE A 328 4.41 -5.00 -13.14
N ILE A 329 4.11 -3.71 -13.16
CA ILE A 329 5.07 -2.65 -12.82
C ILE A 329 4.64 -2.02 -11.52
N ILE A 330 5.44 -2.12 -10.48
CA ILE A 330 5.21 -1.39 -9.23
C ILE A 330 5.80 0.01 -9.41
N ASP A 331 4.96 1.02 -9.32
CA ASP A 331 5.32 2.43 -9.50
C ASP A 331 4.32 3.31 -8.75
N LYS A 332 4.63 3.56 -7.48
CA LYS A 332 3.76 4.32 -6.59
C LYS A 332 3.70 5.80 -6.98
N ALA A 333 4.83 6.39 -7.36
CA ALA A 333 4.92 7.79 -7.71
C ALA A 333 4.03 8.11 -8.91
N TYR A 334 4.09 7.29 -9.97
CA TYR A 334 3.24 7.47 -11.13
C TYR A 334 1.75 7.21 -10.80
N TYR A 335 1.44 6.16 -10.02
CA TYR A 335 0.05 5.85 -9.62
C TYR A 335 -0.65 7.06 -8.97
N PHE A 336 0.00 7.71 -8.00
CA PHE A 336 -0.58 8.86 -7.30
C PHE A 336 -0.46 10.17 -8.12
N GLY A 337 0.62 10.36 -8.88
CA GLY A 337 0.77 11.50 -9.77
C GLY A 337 -0.31 11.55 -10.88
N GLN A 338 -0.70 10.38 -11.39
CA GLN A 338 -1.80 10.29 -12.35
C GLN A 338 -3.15 10.65 -11.71
N ARG A 339 -3.42 10.17 -10.48
CA ARG A 339 -4.64 10.50 -9.73
C ARG A 339 -4.75 11.98 -9.39
N SER A 340 -3.63 12.65 -9.06
CA SER A 340 -3.62 14.10 -8.83
C SER A 340 -4.06 14.87 -10.08
N LYS A 341 -3.55 14.49 -11.27
CA LYS A 341 -3.96 15.08 -12.56
C LYS A 341 -5.42 14.78 -12.91
N LEU A 342 -5.93 13.59 -12.58
CA LEU A 342 -7.35 13.22 -12.75
C LEU A 342 -8.28 13.97 -11.80
N SER A 343 -7.83 14.24 -10.57
CA SER A 343 -8.59 15.02 -9.57
C SER A 343 -8.60 16.52 -9.85
N GLN A 344 -7.56 17.05 -10.51
CA GLN A 344 -7.46 18.45 -10.91
C GLN A 344 -8.20 18.78 -12.22
N ALA A 345 -8.86 17.81 -12.86
CA ALA A 345 -9.72 18.05 -14.04
C ALA A 345 -11.03 18.80 -13.72
N LYS A 346 -11.22 19.31 -12.50
CA LYS A 346 -12.25 20.30 -12.17
C LYS A 346 -11.63 21.56 -11.55
N LYS A 347 -11.75 22.64 -12.34
CA LYS A 347 -11.35 24.05 -12.16
C LYS A 347 -9.97 24.41 -12.71
N PRO A 348 -9.90 25.17 -13.83
CA PRO A 348 -8.75 26.02 -14.05
C PRO A 348 -8.92 27.23 -13.13
N ASP A 349 -7.93 27.50 -12.29
CA ASP A 349 -7.78 28.86 -11.78
C ASP A 349 -6.34 29.31 -11.97
N VAL A 350 -6.26 30.51 -12.51
CA VAL A 350 -5.05 31.19 -12.99
C VAL A 350 -4.49 31.98 -11.81
N SER A 351 -3.29 31.67 -11.38
CA SER A 351 -2.44 32.68 -10.76
C SER A 351 -0.97 32.37 -10.93
N HIS A 352 -0.31 33.32 -11.59
CA HIS A 352 1.13 33.44 -11.72
C HIS A 352 1.78 33.62 -10.35
N ALA A 353 2.88 32.92 -10.11
CA ALA A 353 3.96 33.42 -9.25
C ALA A 353 5.28 32.74 -9.63
N THR A 354 6.10 33.49 -10.35
CA THR A 354 7.54 33.30 -10.49
C THR A 354 8.22 33.36 -9.12
N SER A 355 9.10 32.43 -8.80
CA SER A 355 10.10 32.62 -7.75
C SER A 355 11.39 31.90 -8.12
N GLU A 356 12.45 32.69 -8.03
CA GLU A 356 13.82 32.43 -8.47
C GLU A 356 14.50 31.40 -7.57
N ALA A 357 15.18 30.44 -8.18
CA ALA A 357 16.06 29.51 -7.50
C ALA A 357 17.34 30.24 -7.05
N GLN A 358 17.47 30.48 -5.75
CA GLN A 358 18.77 30.78 -5.14
C GLN A 358 19.40 29.47 -4.67
N GLY A 359 20.54 29.15 -5.28
CA GLY A 359 21.35 27.99 -4.93
C GLY A 359 21.92 28.10 -3.52
N VAL A 360 21.75 27.03 -2.76
CA VAL A 360 22.56 26.74 -1.58
C VAL A 360 23.22 25.40 -1.83
N SER A 361 24.54 25.45 -1.99
CA SER A 361 25.41 24.28 -1.94
C SER A 361 25.43 23.73 -0.52
N SER A 362 25.15 22.45 -0.35
CA SER A 362 25.65 21.72 0.81
C SER A 362 25.90 20.26 0.45
N ASP A 363 27.16 19.96 0.16
CA ASP A 363 27.72 18.62 0.26
C ASP A 363 27.61 18.17 1.71
N ALA A 364 26.52 17.47 2.03
CA ALA A 364 26.41 16.64 3.22
C ALA A 364 26.07 15.24 2.75
N GLN A 365 27.06 14.34 2.79
CA GLN A 365 26.82 12.91 2.63
C GLN A 365 25.83 12.46 3.72
N ALA A 366 24.55 12.37 3.34
CA ALA A 366 23.48 11.95 4.21
C ALA A 366 23.80 10.55 4.76
N THR A 367 23.94 10.46 6.08
CA THR A 367 24.16 9.19 6.76
C THR A 367 22.85 8.42 6.74
N ILE A 368 22.77 7.35 5.96
CA ILE A 368 21.52 6.62 5.73
C ILE A 368 21.22 5.73 6.92
N VAL A 369 20.12 6.03 7.61
CA VAL A 369 19.63 5.24 8.73
C VAL A 369 18.61 4.22 8.19
N PRO A 370 18.87 2.91 8.30
CA PRO A 370 17.92 1.89 7.85
C PRO A 370 16.68 1.84 8.76
N LEU A 371 15.50 1.60 8.18
CA LEU A 371 14.26 1.41 8.93
C LEU A 371 14.39 0.33 10.01
N SER A 372 13.99 0.67 11.24
CA SER A 372 13.96 -0.29 12.35
C SER A 372 12.93 -1.40 12.13
N ASN A 373 13.14 -2.57 12.74
CA ASN A 373 12.17 -3.67 12.72
C ASN A 373 10.79 -3.25 13.22
N GLU A 374 10.74 -2.37 14.23
CA GLU A 374 9.48 -1.82 14.75
C GLU A 374 8.71 -1.07 13.67
N LYS A 375 9.38 -0.17 12.93
CA LYS A 375 8.76 0.56 11.81
C LYS A 375 8.35 -0.40 10.69
N LEU A 376 9.19 -1.36 10.33
CA LEU A 376 8.89 -2.35 9.29
C LEU A 376 7.67 -3.21 9.62
N SER A 377 7.44 -3.54 10.90
CA SER A 377 6.24 -4.28 11.32
C SER A 377 4.92 -3.52 11.09
N LEU A 378 4.99 -2.18 11.01
CA LEU A 378 3.86 -1.29 10.75
C LEU A 378 3.60 -1.06 9.24
N ALA A 379 4.42 -1.63 8.37
CA ALA A 379 4.28 -1.47 6.93
C ALA A 379 2.94 -2.01 6.41
N THR A 380 2.31 -1.25 5.52
CA THR A 380 1.11 -1.70 4.81
C THR A 380 1.43 -2.91 3.92
N PRO A 381 0.53 -3.91 3.79
CA PRO A 381 0.70 -5.04 2.87
C PRO A 381 0.45 -4.68 1.40
N ILE A 382 0.23 -3.40 1.08
CA ILE A 382 -0.21 -2.94 -0.24
C ILE A 382 0.95 -2.30 -1.02
N LEU A 383 1.11 -2.74 -2.26
CA LEU A 383 1.89 -2.08 -3.30
C LEU A 383 0.96 -1.48 -4.37
N TYR A 384 1.42 -0.42 -5.04
CA TYR A 384 0.67 0.27 -6.09
C TYR A 384 1.38 0.08 -7.42
N GLY A 385 0.67 -0.39 -8.42
CA GLY A 385 1.29 -0.69 -9.71
C GLY A 385 0.32 -0.85 -10.85
N TYR A 386 0.86 -1.09 -12.03
CA TYR A 386 0.16 -1.31 -13.28
C TYR A 386 0.25 -2.77 -13.70
N SER A 387 -0.88 -3.36 -14.08
CA SER A 387 -0.91 -4.70 -14.65
C SER A 387 -0.74 -4.63 -16.18
N LEU A 388 0.27 -5.31 -16.73
CA LEU A 388 0.60 -5.18 -18.16
C LEU A 388 -0.38 -5.90 -19.10
N VAL A 389 -1.07 -6.94 -18.61
CA VAL A 389 -2.04 -7.71 -19.40
C VAL A 389 -3.42 -7.07 -19.34
N GLU A 390 -3.93 -6.84 -18.12
CA GLU A 390 -5.21 -6.20 -17.87
C GLU A 390 -5.17 -4.71 -18.21
N ASN A 391 -3.96 -4.14 -18.30
CA ASN A 391 -3.69 -2.76 -18.67
C ASN A 391 -4.46 -1.77 -17.76
N GLU A 392 -4.36 -2.00 -16.45
CA GLU A 392 -5.10 -1.29 -15.41
C GLU A 392 -4.22 -1.05 -14.18
N TRP A 393 -4.42 0.10 -13.52
CA TRP A 393 -3.76 0.44 -12.26
C TRP A 393 -4.46 -0.22 -11.07
N MET A 394 -3.70 -0.95 -10.24
CA MET A 394 -4.24 -1.75 -9.15
C MET A 394 -3.40 -1.65 -7.87
N ARG A 395 -4.02 -2.10 -6.78
CA ARG A 395 -3.38 -2.35 -5.48
C ARG A 395 -3.07 -3.84 -5.39
N PHE A 396 -1.80 -4.17 -5.19
CA PHE A 396 -1.27 -5.53 -5.13
C PHE A 396 -0.89 -5.90 -3.70
N ASN A 397 -1.07 -7.16 -3.33
CA ASN A 397 -0.60 -7.68 -2.07
C ASN A 397 0.89 -8.06 -2.17
N VAL A 398 1.73 -7.51 -1.28
CA VAL A 398 3.19 -7.76 -1.22
C VAL A 398 3.54 -9.25 -1.22
N ARG A 399 2.74 -10.09 -0.58
CA ARG A 399 2.99 -11.54 -0.49
C ARG A 399 2.99 -12.22 -1.86
N HIS A 400 2.14 -11.78 -2.77
CA HIS A 400 1.90 -12.42 -4.07
C HIS A 400 2.78 -11.88 -5.21
N VAL A 401 3.69 -10.95 -4.91
CA VAL A 401 4.69 -10.43 -5.85
C VAL A 401 5.93 -11.34 -5.85
N SER A 402 6.46 -11.70 -7.01
CA SER A 402 7.71 -12.46 -7.13
C SER A 402 8.60 -11.87 -8.24
N PRO A 403 9.92 -12.14 -8.23
CA PRO A 403 10.76 -11.84 -9.37
C PRO A 403 10.25 -12.53 -10.64
N ILE A 404 10.58 -11.96 -11.79
CA ILE A 404 10.20 -12.53 -13.10
C ILE A 404 11.13 -13.69 -13.45
N GLU A 405 10.54 -14.81 -13.81
CA GLU A 405 11.24 -15.90 -14.48
C GLU A 405 11.29 -15.60 -15.99
N TRP A 406 12.44 -15.13 -16.45
CA TRP A 406 12.68 -14.81 -17.86
C TRP A 406 12.95 -16.06 -18.68
N ASN A 407 12.42 -16.09 -19.91
CA ASN A 407 12.65 -17.19 -20.83
C ASN A 407 13.78 -16.86 -21.80
N ASP A 408 15.02 -17.20 -21.42
CA ASP A 408 16.21 -16.96 -22.24
C ASP A 408 16.17 -17.72 -23.60
N GLU A 409 15.38 -18.80 -23.70
CA GLU A 409 15.22 -19.55 -24.94
C GLU A 409 14.23 -18.89 -25.93
N ALA A 410 13.39 -17.95 -25.49
CA ALA A 410 12.28 -17.41 -26.28
C ALA A 410 12.74 -16.83 -27.63
N PHE A 411 13.79 -16.00 -27.61
CA PHE A 411 14.34 -15.40 -28.82
C PHE A 411 15.10 -16.41 -29.68
N SER A 412 15.85 -17.31 -29.05
CA SER A 412 16.56 -18.38 -29.77
C SER A 412 15.61 -19.36 -30.48
N GLY A 413 14.42 -19.59 -29.91
CA GLY A 413 13.37 -20.44 -30.49
C GLY A 413 12.49 -19.73 -31.51
N LEU A 414 12.61 -18.41 -31.68
CA LEU A 414 11.85 -17.67 -32.68
C LEU A 414 12.29 -18.10 -34.09
N ILE A 415 11.32 -18.54 -34.88
CA ILE A 415 11.53 -18.91 -36.28
C ILE A 415 11.01 -17.75 -37.13
N LEU A 416 11.93 -17.08 -37.83
CA LEU A 416 11.58 -16.07 -38.82
C LEU A 416 11.69 -16.65 -40.23
N PRO A 417 10.97 -16.10 -41.22
CA PRO A 417 10.96 -16.64 -42.60
C PRO A 417 12.33 -16.65 -43.27
N VAL A 418 13.20 -15.72 -42.89
CA VAL A 418 14.58 -15.62 -43.39
C VAL A 418 15.50 -15.61 -42.18
N GLU A 419 16.49 -16.51 -42.16
CA GLU A 419 17.38 -16.68 -41.00
C GLU A 419 18.12 -15.37 -40.65
N SER A 420 18.56 -14.62 -41.67
CA SER A 420 19.26 -13.34 -41.49
C SER A 420 18.38 -12.24 -40.86
N HIS A 421 17.04 -12.34 -40.95
CA HIS A 421 16.15 -11.37 -40.29
C HIS A 421 16.23 -11.44 -38.78
N LYS A 422 16.56 -12.62 -38.22
CA LYS A 422 16.69 -12.82 -36.79
C LYS A 422 17.95 -12.15 -36.25
N ASP A 423 19.06 -12.32 -36.96
CA ASP A 423 20.32 -11.66 -36.62
C ASP A 423 20.21 -10.14 -36.76
N LEU A 424 19.53 -9.66 -37.81
CA LEU A 424 19.25 -8.25 -38.02
C LEU A 424 18.37 -7.67 -36.90
N LEU A 425 17.26 -8.34 -36.57
CA LEU A 425 16.37 -7.93 -35.49
C LEU A 425 17.15 -7.84 -34.18
N ARG A 426 17.95 -8.86 -33.86
CA ARG A 426 18.80 -8.91 -32.67
C ARG A 426 19.78 -7.74 -32.63
N ALA A 427 20.53 -7.52 -33.71
CA ALA A 427 21.51 -6.44 -33.80
C ALA A 427 20.86 -5.06 -33.60
N LEU A 428 19.69 -4.82 -34.19
CA LEU A 428 18.97 -3.55 -34.07
C LEU A 428 18.46 -3.31 -32.64
N VAL A 429 17.83 -4.31 -32.02
CA VAL A 429 17.27 -4.16 -30.67
C VAL A 429 18.36 -4.09 -29.61
N ASP A 430 19.47 -4.82 -29.76
CA ASP A 430 20.64 -4.76 -28.87
C ASP A 430 21.34 -3.40 -28.96
N ALA A 431 21.56 -2.88 -30.18
CA ALA A 431 22.14 -1.56 -30.39
C ALA A 431 21.28 -0.46 -29.74
N HIS A 432 19.96 -0.49 -29.96
CA HIS A 432 19.02 0.44 -29.34
C HIS A 432 18.99 0.33 -27.82
N ALA A 433 19.02 -0.90 -27.29
CA ALA A 433 18.95 -1.14 -25.86
C ALA A 433 20.23 -0.71 -25.13
N SER A 434 21.39 -0.82 -25.78
CA SER A 434 22.70 -0.41 -25.25
C SER A 434 22.87 1.10 -25.11
N GLY A 435 21.94 1.90 -25.64
CA GLY A 435 21.99 3.35 -25.55
C GLY A 435 23.17 3.95 -26.31
N SER A 436 23.72 3.24 -27.30
CA SER A 436 24.79 3.75 -28.13
C SER A 436 24.25 4.97 -28.89
N ASP A 437 24.66 6.17 -28.48
CA ASP A 437 24.47 7.47 -29.16
C ASP A 437 25.10 7.52 -30.58
N THR A 438 25.39 6.36 -31.18
CA THR A 438 26.12 6.19 -32.44
C THR A 438 25.22 6.05 -33.67
N VAL A 439 23.89 6.09 -33.52
CA VAL A 439 22.99 6.28 -34.67
C VAL A 439 23.00 7.76 -34.98
N ALA A 440 23.48 8.12 -36.19
CA ALA A 440 23.77 9.48 -36.62
C ALA A 440 22.69 10.49 -36.16
N PRO A 441 23.10 11.64 -35.58
CA PRO A 441 22.14 12.63 -35.15
C PRO A 441 21.42 13.14 -36.39
N ASP A 442 20.10 12.93 -36.41
CA ASP A 442 19.23 13.74 -37.25
C ASP A 442 19.56 15.22 -36.98
N PHE A 443 19.50 16.10 -37.99
CA PHE A 443 19.90 17.51 -37.88
C PHE A 443 19.17 18.30 -36.77
N VAL A 444 18.12 17.70 -36.18
CA VAL A 444 17.31 18.24 -35.09
C VAL A 444 17.52 17.40 -33.83
N ARG A 445 18.07 18.01 -32.76
CA ARG A 445 18.17 17.38 -31.43
C ARG A 445 16.79 16.90 -30.97
N GLY A 446 16.65 15.60 -30.71
CA GLY A 446 15.44 14.99 -30.13
C GLY A 446 14.52 14.24 -31.11
N LYS A 447 14.83 14.19 -32.41
CA LYS A 447 14.08 13.38 -33.40
C LYS A 447 14.84 12.11 -33.81
N GLY A 448 14.12 11.04 -34.15
CA GLY A 448 14.70 9.82 -34.75
C GLY A 448 15.33 8.81 -33.78
N ARG A 449 15.07 8.92 -32.48
CA ARG A 449 15.63 8.02 -31.45
C ARG A 449 14.76 6.81 -31.11
N GLY A 450 13.64 6.59 -31.79
CA GLY A 450 12.75 5.45 -31.56
C GLY A 450 12.97 4.35 -32.58
N LEU A 451 12.88 3.08 -32.17
CA LEU A 451 12.98 1.93 -33.07
C LEU A 451 11.58 1.41 -33.39
N ILE A 452 11.11 1.65 -34.61
CA ILE A 452 9.80 1.19 -35.08
C ILE A 452 9.97 -0.03 -36.01
N ILE A 453 9.42 -1.16 -35.60
CA ILE A 453 9.47 -2.43 -36.32
C ILE A 453 8.06 -2.81 -36.77
N GLY A 454 7.85 -2.89 -38.08
CA GLY A 454 6.61 -3.36 -38.70
C GLY A 454 6.65 -4.86 -38.96
N LEU A 455 5.69 -5.60 -38.41
CA LEU A 455 5.50 -7.03 -38.62
C LEU A 455 4.20 -7.24 -39.41
N HIS A 456 4.30 -7.82 -40.61
CA HIS A 456 3.11 -8.06 -41.43
C HIS A 456 3.04 -9.45 -42.01
N GLY A 457 1.83 -9.97 -42.20
CA GLY A 457 1.58 -11.28 -42.79
C GLY A 457 0.30 -11.92 -42.28
N PRO A 458 0.00 -13.17 -42.69
CA PRO A 458 -1.22 -13.87 -42.30
C PRO A 458 -1.38 -14.03 -40.77
N PRO A 459 -2.60 -14.28 -40.26
CA PRO A 459 -2.80 -14.57 -38.84
C PRO A 459 -2.10 -15.89 -38.44
N GLY A 460 -1.60 -15.94 -37.20
CA GLY A 460 -1.05 -17.18 -36.62
C GLY A 460 0.38 -17.56 -37.05
N VAL A 461 1.13 -16.66 -37.68
CA VAL A 461 2.53 -16.88 -38.14
C VAL A 461 3.62 -16.42 -37.16
N GLY A 462 3.26 -15.91 -35.97
CA GLY A 462 4.22 -15.52 -34.92
C GLY A 462 4.61 -14.04 -34.87
N LYS A 463 3.78 -13.13 -35.42
CA LYS A 463 4.00 -11.67 -35.35
C LYS A 463 4.11 -11.18 -33.89
N THR A 464 3.06 -11.36 -33.10
CA THR A 464 3.01 -11.01 -31.68
C THR A 464 4.13 -11.70 -30.87
N LEU A 465 4.39 -12.98 -31.17
CA LEU A 465 5.44 -13.76 -30.53
C LEU A 465 6.84 -13.15 -30.74
N SER A 466 7.07 -12.45 -31.85
CA SER A 466 8.36 -11.79 -32.12
C SER A 466 8.61 -10.63 -31.14
N ALA A 467 7.56 -9.87 -30.79
CA ALA A 467 7.65 -8.81 -29.79
C ALA A 467 7.84 -9.38 -28.38
N GLU A 468 7.10 -10.43 -28.03
CA GLU A 468 7.25 -11.16 -26.76
C GLU A 468 8.68 -11.70 -26.61
N ALA A 469 9.20 -12.40 -27.62
CA ALA A 469 10.55 -12.94 -27.61
C ALA A 469 11.62 -11.85 -27.47
N THR A 470 11.40 -10.68 -28.08
CA THR A 470 12.29 -9.52 -27.94
C THR A 470 12.25 -8.95 -26.52
N SER A 471 11.06 -8.90 -25.90
CA SER A 471 10.90 -8.48 -24.49
C SER A 471 11.64 -9.42 -23.53
N GLU A 472 11.58 -10.74 -23.76
CA GLU A 472 12.35 -11.72 -22.99
C GLU A 472 13.85 -11.52 -23.14
N HIS A 473 14.34 -11.37 -24.38
CA HIS A 473 15.77 -11.18 -24.69
C HIS A 473 16.34 -9.92 -24.04
N LEU A 474 15.61 -8.80 -24.13
CA LEU A 474 16.03 -7.53 -23.53
C LEU A 474 15.73 -7.43 -22.03
N ARG A 475 14.99 -8.39 -21.46
CA ARG A 475 14.47 -8.36 -20.08
C ARG A 475 13.71 -7.07 -19.77
N ARG A 476 12.91 -6.61 -20.72
CA ARG A 476 12.10 -5.37 -20.63
C ARG A 476 10.62 -5.68 -20.55
N PRO A 477 9.80 -4.81 -19.92
CA PRO A 477 8.35 -4.96 -19.93
C PRO A 477 7.80 -4.94 -21.37
N LEU A 478 6.74 -5.70 -21.62
CA LEU A 478 5.95 -5.62 -22.86
C LEU A 478 4.60 -5.00 -22.54
N MET A 479 4.33 -3.84 -23.10
CA MET A 479 3.03 -3.18 -23.03
C MET A 479 2.29 -3.42 -24.34
N SER A 480 1.06 -3.92 -24.29
CA SER A 480 0.25 -4.18 -25.47
C SER A 480 -0.92 -3.21 -25.55
N LEU A 481 -1.04 -2.54 -26.69
CA LEU A 481 -2.14 -1.65 -27.04
C LEU A 481 -3.01 -2.32 -28.12
N THR A 482 -4.27 -2.58 -27.78
CA THR A 482 -5.25 -3.24 -28.65
C THR A 482 -6.36 -2.28 -29.03
N SER A 483 -7.02 -2.55 -30.15
CA SER A 483 -8.03 -1.67 -30.73
C SER A 483 -9.19 -1.28 -29.81
N GLY A 484 -9.64 -2.19 -28.94
CA GLY A 484 -10.70 -1.91 -27.97
C GLY A 484 -10.39 -0.80 -26.94
N LYS A 485 -9.11 -0.47 -26.70
CA LYS A 485 -8.71 0.64 -25.80
C LYS A 485 -8.61 1.99 -26.51
N LEU A 486 -8.59 1.97 -27.84
CA LEU A 486 -8.45 3.13 -28.70
C LEU A 486 -9.75 3.43 -29.48
N SER A 487 -10.89 2.88 -29.04
CA SER A 487 -12.15 2.92 -29.80
C SER A 487 -12.91 4.24 -29.72
N ASP A 488 -12.57 5.12 -28.77
CA ASP A 488 -13.23 6.42 -28.61
C ASP A 488 -12.36 7.53 -29.19
N GLY A 489 -12.74 8.03 -30.38
CA GLY A 489 -11.99 8.98 -31.21
C GLY A 489 -11.49 10.22 -30.47
N ALA A 490 -12.27 10.73 -29.51
CA ALA A 490 -11.91 11.93 -28.72
C ALA A 490 -10.83 11.65 -27.66
N THR A 491 -10.66 10.40 -27.21
CA THR A 491 -9.74 10.02 -26.15
C THR A 491 -8.52 9.23 -26.63
N VAL A 492 -8.49 8.80 -27.90
CA VAL A 492 -7.38 8.03 -28.50
C VAL A 492 -6.03 8.75 -28.32
N GLU A 493 -5.94 10.03 -28.68
CA GLU A 493 -4.68 10.78 -28.59
C GLU A 493 -4.16 10.84 -27.14
N VAL A 494 -5.07 11.10 -26.20
CA VAL A 494 -4.73 11.17 -24.77
C VAL A 494 -4.27 9.80 -24.26
N ASN A 495 -4.96 8.73 -24.64
CA ASN A 495 -4.64 7.37 -24.22
C ASN A 495 -3.33 6.87 -24.85
N LEU A 496 -3.10 7.16 -26.13
CA LEU A 496 -1.86 6.84 -26.82
C LEU A 496 -0.68 7.56 -26.20
N ARG A 497 -0.80 8.89 -25.97
CA ARG A 497 0.23 9.68 -25.31
C ARG A 497 0.56 9.14 -23.93
N LYS A 498 -0.46 8.88 -23.09
CA LYS A 498 -0.25 8.28 -21.75
C LYS A 498 0.47 6.93 -21.83
N THR A 499 0.10 6.10 -22.80
CA THR A 499 0.70 4.76 -22.98
C THR A 499 2.15 4.88 -23.42
N LEU A 500 2.47 5.77 -24.36
CA LEU A 500 3.84 6.06 -24.79
C LEU A 500 4.68 6.67 -23.66
N ASP A 501 4.11 7.58 -22.87
CA ASP A 501 4.79 8.17 -21.71
C ASP A 501 5.15 7.07 -20.68
N MET A 502 4.19 6.20 -20.33
CA MET A 502 4.43 5.05 -19.43
C MET A 502 5.49 4.10 -20.01
N ALA A 503 5.38 3.76 -21.29
CA ALA A 503 6.34 2.88 -21.95
C ALA A 503 7.75 3.48 -21.99
N GLY A 504 7.86 4.80 -22.17
CA GLY A 504 9.13 5.52 -22.12
C GLY A 504 9.76 5.50 -20.73
N ILE A 505 8.97 5.80 -19.70
CA ILE A 505 9.40 5.81 -18.29
C ILE A 505 9.90 4.41 -17.87
N TRP A 506 9.12 3.37 -18.16
CA TRP A 506 9.47 1.99 -17.79
C TRP A 506 10.43 1.31 -18.76
N ARG A 507 10.89 2.03 -19.79
CA ARG A 507 11.69 1.50 -20.91
C ARG A 507 11.07 0.24 -21.51
N ALA A 508 9.74 0.19 -21.56
CA ALA A 508 8.98 -0.93 -22.07
C ALA A 508 9.04 -1.01 -23.60
N ILE A 509 8.92 -2.23 -24.12
CA ILE A 509 8.60 -2.46 -25.52
C ILE A 509 7.10 -2.25 -25.67
N LEU A 510 6.71 -1.38 -26.60
CA LEU A 510 5.31 -1.16 -26.93
C LEU A 510 4.92 -2.03 -28.13
N LEU A 511 3.91 -2.86 -27.96
CA LEU A 511 3.27 -3.61 -29.03
C LEU A 511 1.94 -2.96 -29.37
N ILE A 512 1.74 -2.62 -30.63
CA ILE A 512 0.45 -2.19 -31.17
C ILE A 512 -0.04 -3.32 -32.07
N ASP A 513 -1.04 -4.05 -31.56
CA ASP A 513 -1.62 -5.20 -32.27
C ASP A 513 -2.74 -4.72 -33.21
N GLU A 514 -2.84 -5.33 -34.40
CA GLU A 514 -3.83 -4.98 -35.43
C GLU A 514 -3.83 -3.48 -35.77
N ALA A 515 -2.64 -2.93 -35.97
CA ALA A 515 -2.41 -1.51 -36.19
C ALA A 515 -3.04 -1.00 -37.50
N ASP A 516 -3.40 -1.89 -38.43
CA ASP A 516 -4.16 -1.54 -39.63
C ASP A 516 -5.47 -0.83 -39.27
N VAL A 517 -6.20 -1.25 -38.24
CA VAL A 517 -7.47 -0.62 -37.83
C VAL A 517 -7.35 0.90 -37.62
N PHE A 518 -6.19 1.40 -37.19
CA PHE A 518 -5.94 2.81 -36.91
C PHE A 518 -5.13 3.53 -37.99
N LEU A 519 -4.36 2.79 -38.78
CA LEU A 519 -3.30 3.33 -39.63
C LEU A 519 -3.48 3.02 -41.12
N GLU A 520 -4.66 2.56 -41.55
CA GLU A 520 -4.92 2.50 -42.99
C GLU A 520 -5.03 3.89 -43.64
N ARG A 521 -4.79 3.94 -44.96
CA ARG A 521 -4.65 5.15 -45.78
C ARG A 521 -5.72 6.20 -45.50
N ARG A 522 -5.29 7.45 -45.48
CA ARG A 522 -6.15 8.63 -45.36
C ARG A 522 -7.16 8.69 -46.49
N ALA A 523 -8.41 9.02 -46.15
CA ALA A 523 -9.49 9.22 -47.11
C ALA A 523 -10.04 10.64 -47.00
N ALA A 524 -10.36 11.28 -48.13
CA ALA A 524 -10.80 12.69 -48.14
C ALA A 524 -12.08 12.95 -47.34
N HIS A 525 -12.91 11.92 -47.14
CA HIS A 525 -14.20 12.01 -46.44
C HIS A 525 -14.13 11.57 -44.96
N ASP A 526 -12.96 11.11 -44.48
CA ASP A 526 -12.80 10.57 -43.13
C ASP A 526 -11.86 11.45 -42.29
N LEU A 527 -12.40 12.57 -41.80
CA LEU A 527 -11.65 13.56 -41.03
C LEU A 527 -11.16 13.01 -39.68
N GLU A 528 -11.98 12.18 -39.02
CA GLU A 528 -11.63 11.60 -37.72
C GLU A 528 -10.44 10.65 -37.85
N ARG A 529 -10.47 9.73 -38.81
CA ARG A 529 -9.34 8.84 -39.08
C ARG A 529 -8.08 9.59 -39.50
N ASN A 530 -8.21 10.62 -40.35
CA ASN A 530 -7.06 11.42 -40.75
C ASN A 530 -6.41 12.15 -39.57
N ALA A 531 -7.21 12.61 -38.61
CA ALA A 531 -6.73 13.18 -37.36
C ALA A 531 -6.01 12.11 -36.51
N LEU A 532 -6.58 10.90 -36.39
CA LEU A 532 -5.95 9.78 -35.68
C LEU A 532 -4.60 9.39 -36.28
N VAL A 533 -4.52 9.19 -37.60
CA VAL A 533 -3.26 8.88 -38.31
C VAL A 533 -2.22 9.98 -38.07
N SER A 534 -2.64 11.25 -38.10
CA SER A 534 -1.74 12.39 -37.86
C SER A 534 -1.25 12.44 -36.40
N ALA A 535 -2.13 12.15 -35.44
CA ALA A 535 -1.77 12.06 -34.03
C ALA A 535 -0.77 10.91 -33.78
N PHE A 536 -1.03 9.72 -34.34
CA PHE A 536 -0.11 8.58 -34.25
C PHE A 536 1.28 8.90 -34.81
N LEU A 537 1.35 9.49 -36.00
CA LEU A 537 2.61 9.90 -36.62
C LEU A 537 3.40 10.88 -35.72
N THR A 538 2.71 11.87 -35.19
CA THR A 538 3.32 12.90 -34.34
C THR A 538 3.87 12.30 -33.05
N GLN A 539 3.10 11.43 -32.39
CA GLN A 539 3.51 10.82 -31.12
C GLN A 539 4.64 9.81 -31.30
N LEU A 540 4.62 9.02 -32.38
CA LEU A 540 5.68 8.06 -32.69
C LEU A 540 6.99 8.73 -33.11
N GLU A 541 6.95 9.94 -33.68
CA GLU A 541 8.17 10.74 -33.96
C GLU A 541 8.90 11.18 -32.69
N THR A 542 8.15 11.52 -31.64
CA THR A 542 8.72 11.98 -30.37
C THR A 542 9.11 10.84 -29.43
N TYR A 543 8.67 9.61 -29.71
CA TYR A 543 8.95 8.45 -28.86
C TYR A 543 10.35 7.87 -29.12
N SER A 544 11.11 7.63 -28.05
CA SER A 544 12.50 7.12 -28.10
C SER A 544 12.64 5.64 -27.72
N GLY A 545 11.54 4.92 -27.51
CA GLY A 545 11.54 3.50 -27.17
C GLY A 545 11.46 2.56 -28.38
N ILE A 546 11.23 1.27 -28.10
CA ILE A 546 11.03 0.24 -29.12
C ILE A 546 9.52 0.02 -29.31
N VAL A 547 9.06 0.09 -30.56
CA VAL A 547 7.66 -0.12 -30.94
C VAL A 547 7.57 -1.25 -31.97
N PHE A 548 6.75 -2.26 -31.68
CA PHE A 548 6.31 -3.26 -32.64
C PHE A 548 4.90 -2.92 -33.13
N LEU A 549 4.74 -2.81 -34.43
CA LEU A 549 3.45 -2.67 -35.09
C LEU A 549 3.14 -4.00 -35.78
N THR A 550 2.01 -4.61 -35.49
CA THR A 550 1.56 -5.78 -36.25
C THR A 550 0.37 -5.43 -37.14
N THR A 551 0.34 -5.98 -38.34
CA THR A 551 -0.75 -5.76 -39.29
C THR A 551 -0.97 -7.01 -40.14
N ASN A 552 -2.20 -7.24 -40.57
CA ASN A 552 -2.51 -8.28 -41.56
C ASN A 552 -2.49 -7.71 -42.99
N ARG A 553 -2.62 -6.39 -43.15
CA ARG A 553 -2.77 -5.70 -44.44
C ARG A 553 -1.77 -4.54 -44.58
N LEU A 554 -0.54 -4.85 -44.98
CA LEU A 554 0.47 -3.80 -45.18
C LEU A 554 0.13 -2.86 -46.35
N GLU A 555 -0.58 -3.35 -47.37
CA GLU A 555 -0.90 -2.56 -48.57
C GLU A 555 -1.85 -1.39 -48.29
N THR A 556 -2.75 -1.55 -47.31
CA THR A 556 -3.71 -0.53 -46.91
C THR A 556 -3.12 0.49 -45.95
N PHE A 557 -1.89 0.30 -45.48
CA PHE A 557 -1.24 1.18 -44.53
C PHE A 557 -0.93 2.57 -45.13
N ASP A 558 -0.95 3.60 -44.29
CA ASP A 558 -0.55 4.95 -44.68
C ASP A 558 0.92 5.03 -45.08
N GLU A 559 1.21 5.70 -46.20
CA GLU A 559 2.55 5.78 -46.78
C GLU A 559 3.54 6.50 -45.85
N ALA A 560 3.07 7.52 -45.10
CA ALA A 560 3.90 8.25 -44.16
C ALA A 560 4.26 7.39 -42.92
N MET A 561 3.39 6.46 -42.54
CA MET A 561 3.73 5.47 -41.50
C MET A 561 4.73 4.44 -42.01
N LEU A 562 4.58 3.97 -43.26
CA LEU A 562 5.51 3.02 -43.87
C LEU A 562 6.93 3.60 -43.98
N SER A 563 7.08 4.90 -44.25
CA SER A 563 8.41 5.52 -44.34
C SER A 563 9.12 5.66 -42.99
N ARG A 564 8.40 5.62 -41.87
CA ARG A 564 8.96 5.72 -40.50
C ARG A 564 9.32 4.36 -39.87
N MET A 565 8.94 3.26 -40.49
CA MET A 565 9.33 1.91 -40.05
C MET A 565 10.79 1.64 -40.43
N HIS A 566 11.64 1.41 -39.43
CA HIS A 566 13.06 1.13 -39.60
C HIS A 566 13.31 -0.27 -40.14
N LEU A 567 12.50 -1.23 -39.68
CA LEU A 567 12.52 -2.61 -40.12
C LEU A 567 11.11 -3.06 -40.47
N LYS A 568 10.96 -3.71 -41.62
CA LYS A 568 9.71 -4.31 -42.08
C LYS A 568 9.94 -5.80 -42.27
N LEU A 569 9.33 -6.62 -41.42
CA LEU A 569 9.42 -8.07 -41.50
C LEU A 569 8.13 -8.64 -42.10
N THR A 570 8.28 -9.23 -43.28
CA THR A 570 7.21 -9.95 -43.99
C THR A 570 7.18 -11.41 -43.56
N PHE A 571 6.08 -11.83 -42.97
CA PHE A 571 5.79 -13.23 -42.66
C PHE A 571 5.02 -13.86 -43.82
N GLY A 572 5.69 -14.77 -44.54
CA GLY A 572 5.05 -15.63 -45.53
C GLY A 572 4.27 -16.80 -44.90
N PRO A 573 3.58 -17.60 -45.72
CA PRO A 573 3.01 -18.87 -45.29
C PRO A 573 4.08 -19.79 -44.69
N LEU A 574 3.71 -20.57 -43.68
CA LEU A 574 4.66 -21.49 -43.02
C LEU A 574 5.04 -22.63 -43.96
N THR A 575 6.34 -22.88 -44.13
CA THR A 575 6.85 -23.99 -44.93
C THR A 575 6.77 -25.31 -44.15
N GLY A 576 6.76 -26.46 -44.85
CA GLY A 576 6.77 -27.78 -44.23
C GLY A 576 7.90 -27.98 -43.19
N PRO A 577 9.15 -27.58 -43.49
CA PRO A 577 10.24 -27.61 -42.49
C PRO A 577 9.95 -26.78 -41.23
N THR A 578 9.42 -25.56 -41.40
CA THR A 578 9.05 -24.69 -40.28
C THR A 578 7.91 -25.29 -39.45
N LYS A 579 6.86 -25.80 -40.10
CA LYS A 579 5.74 -26.51 -39.44
C LYS A 579 6.25 -27.72 -38.66
N SER A 580 7.16 -28.50 -39.24
CA SER A 580 7.77 -29.64 -38.55
C SER A 580 8.50 -29.22 -37.27
N THR A 581 9.24 -28.12 -37.30
CA THR A 581 9.90 -27.57 -36.10
C THR A 581 8.89 -27.08 -35.06
N LEU A 582 7.81 -26.41 -35.48
CA LEU A 582 6.72 -26.00 -34.58
C LEU A 582 6.02 -27.20 -33.93
N TRP A 583 5.70 -28.23 -34.70
CA TRP A 583 5.13 -29.48 -34.18
C TRP A 583 6.06 -30.12 -33.14
N ARG A 584 7.36 -30.20 -33.41
CA ARG A 584 8.34 -30.72 -32.43
C ARG A 584 8.30 -29.93 -31.13
N ALA A 585 8.31 -28.61 -31.21
CA ALA A 585 8.30 -27.73 -30.04
C ALA A 585 7.01 -27.87 -29.23
N PHE A 586 5.84 -27.83 -29.88
CA PHE A 586 4.55 -27.90 -29.20
C PHE A 586 4.24 -29.30 -28.65
N LEU A 587 4.60 -30.38 -29.35
CA LEU A 587 4.45 -31.75 -28.85
C LEU A 587 5.35 -32.01 -27.64
N LYS A 588 6.59 -31.51 -27.65
CA LYS A 588 7.49 -31.57 -26.49
C LYS A 588 6.87 -30.87 -25.30
N LYS A 589 6.33 -29.65 -25.48
CA LYS A 589 5.67 -28.88 -24.43
C LYS A 589 4.35 -29.52 -23.94
N ALA A 590 3.65 -30.24 -24.82
CA ALA A 590 2.45 -30.98 -24.47
C ALA A 590 2.74 -32.24 -23.62
N GLY A 591 4.00 -32.69 -23.54
CA GLY A 591 4.41 -33.87 -22.78
C GLY A 591 4.44 -35.17 -23.61
N MET A 592 4.53 -35.07 -24.94
CA MET A 592 4.65 -36.23 -25.82
C MET A 592 5.99 -36.96 -25.57
N PRO A 593 6.03 -38.30 -25.52
CA PRO A 593 7.28 -39.04 -25.43
C PRO A 593 8.24 -38.68 -26.57
N VAL A 594 9.48 -38.32 -26.21
CA VAL A 594 10.49 -37.77 -27.14
C VAL A 594 10.70 -38.66 -28.37
N ALA A 595 10.66 -39.98 -28.20
CA ALA A 595 10.82 -40.95 -29.28
C ALA A 595 9.75 -40.84 -30.39
N ARG A 596 8.53 -40.35 -30.07
CA ARG A 596 7.40 -40.24 -31.02
C ARG A 596 7.34 -38.88 -31.72
N ILE A 597 7.99 -37.86 -31.16
CA ILE A 597 7.91 -36.48 -31.63
C ILE A 597 8.40 -36.33 -33.09
N PRO A 598 9.56 -36.86 -33.52
CA PRO A 598 10.05 -36.64 -34.88
C PRO A 598 9.13 -37.22 -35.96
N ALA A 599 8.54 -38.40 -35.70
CA ALA A 599 7.64 -39.06 -36.65
C ALA A 599 6.34 -38.27 -36.86
N LEU A 600 5.68 -37.87 -35.76
CA LEU A 600 4.45 -37.09 -35.82
C LEU A 600 4.65 -35.69 -36.42
N ALA A 601 5.76 -35.03 -36.06
CA ALA A 601 6.08 -33.73 -36.61
C ALA A 601 6.40 -33.76 -38.10
N LYS A 602 6.89 -34.89 -38.63
CA LYS A 602 7.08 -35.07 -40.08
C LYS A 602 5.75 -35.40 -40.77
N LEU A 603 4.93 -36.25 -40.15
CA LEU A 603 3.63 -36.67 -40.70
C LEU A 603 2.67 -35.50 -40.93
N HIS A 604 2.65 -34.52 -40.03
CA HIS A 604 1.73 -33.39 -40.10
C HIS A 604 2.34 -32.09 -40.64
N ALA A 605 3.58 -32.13 -41.14
CA ALA A 605 4.26 -30.96 -41.67
C ALA A 605 3.58 -30.38 -42.91
N ASP A 606 2.94 -31.24 -43.72
CA ASP A 606 2.34 -30.85 -45.00
C ASP A 606 0.88 -30.39 -44.87
N LYS A 607 0.26 -30.54 -43.69
CA LYS A 607 -1.11 -30.05 -43.44
C LYS A 607 -1.14 -28.53 -43.51
N ASP A 608 -2.21 -27.95 -44.08
CA ASP A 608 -2.37 -26.50 -44.19
C ASP A 608 -2.83 -25.86 -42.87
N LEU A 609 -1.91 -25.82 -41.90
CA LEU A 609 -2.15 -25.32 -40.55
C LEU A 609 -1.19 -24.17 -40.24
N ASN A 610 -1.71 -23.11 -39.63
CA ASN A 610 -0.89 -22.04 -39.06
C ASN A 610 -0.36 -22.43 -37.66
N GLY A 611 0.60 -21.67 -37.14
CA GLY A 611 1.24 -21.97 -35.85
C GLY A 611 0.28 -21.94 -34.66
N ARG A 612 -0.76 -21.10 -34.71
CA ARG A 612 -1.82 -21.04 -33.68
C ARG A 612 -2.65 -22.31 -33.68
N GLN A 613 -3.05 -22.81 -34.85
CA GLN A 613 -3.79 -24.07 -34.99
C GLN A 613 -2.96 -25.25 -34.48
N ILE A 614 -1.68 -25.36 -34.88
CA ILE A 614 -0.79 -26.44 -34.41
C ILE A 614 -0.68 -26.44 -32.88
N ARG A 615 -0.51 -25.26 -32.26
CA ARG A 615 -0.48 -25.12 -30.79
C ARG A 615 -1.80 -25.60 -30.17
N ASN A 616 -2.93 -25.15 -30.69
CA ASN A 616 -4.26 -25.51 -30.18
C ASN A 616 -4.51 -27.01 -30.26
N ILE A 617 -4.14 -27.65 -31.37
CA ILE A 617 -4.25 -29.10 -31.56
C ILE A 617 -3.41 -29.86 -30.53
N CYS A 618 -2.15 -29.46 -30.31
CA CYS A 618 -1.29 -30.09 -29.31
C CYS A 618 -1.86 -29.94 -27.87
N GLN A 619 -2.45 -28.79 -27.56
CA GLN A 619 -3.10 -28.55 -26.27
C GLN A 619 -4.37 -29.39 -26.12
N LEU A 620 -5.22 -29.45 -27.17
CA LEU A 620 -6.42 -30.26 -27.18
C LEU A 620 -6.09 -31.75 -27.00
N ALA A 621 -5.09 -32.26 -27.73
CA ALA A 621 -4.62 -33.64 -27.57
C ALA A 621 -4.20 -33.94 -26.13
N ARG A 622 -3.51 -33.00 -25.46
CA ARG A 622 -3.16 -33.12 -24.04
C ARG A 622 -4.40 -33.15 -23.14
N TYR A 623 -5.39 -32.30 -23.38
CA TYR A 623 -6.63 -32.29 -22.60
C TYR A 623 -7.42 -33.59 -22.77
N ILE A 624 -7.51 -34.13 -23.99
CA ILE A 624 -8.15 -35.42 -24.25
C ILE A 624 -7.43 -36.52 -23.46
N ALA A 625 -6.10 -36.60 -23.56
CA ALA A 625 -5.31 -37.59 -22.82
C ALA A 625 -5.49 -37.47 -21.30
N GLN A 626 -5.49 -36.24 -20.76
CA GLN A 626 -5.72 -35.98 -19.34
C GLN A 626 -7.14 -36.39 -18.89
N GLY A 627 -8.16 -36.08 -19.70
CA GLY A 627 -9.55 -36.46 -19.43
C GLY A 627 -9.76 -37.97 -19.43
N LEU A 628 -9.08 -38.68 -20.32
CA LEU A 628 -9.09 -40.15 -20.39
C LEU A 628 -8.14 -40.80 -19.36
N LYS A 629 -7.31 -40.02 -18.65
CA LYS A 629 -6.26 -40.49 -17.74
C LYS A 629 -5.23 -41.40 -18.41
N GLU A 630 -4.95 -41.13 -19.68
CA GLU A 630 -4.00 -41.88 -20.50
C GLU A 630 -2.72 -41.08 -20.76
N GLN A 631 -1.65 -41.76 -21.17
CA GLN A 631 -0.46 -41.09 -21.66
C GLN A 631 -0.72 -40.50 -23.05
N LEU A 632 -0.28 -39.26 -23.28
CA LEU A 632 -0.39 -38.60 -24.58
C LEU A 632 0.21 -39.47 -25.69
N SER A 633 -0.60 -39.73 -26.72
CA SER A 633 -0.30 -40.68 -27.80
C SER A 633 -0.60 -40.04 -29.16
N ALA A 634 -0.20 -40.72 -30.25
CA ALA A 634 -0.50 -40.28 -31.62
C ALA A 634 -2.00 -40.19 -31.87
N GLU A 635 -2.78 -41.14 -31.35
CA GLU A 635 -4.23 -41.20 -31.50
C GLU A 635 -4.94 -39.96 -30.94
N HIS A 636 -4.46 -39.45 -29.79
CA HIS A 636 -4.95 -38.20 -29.22
C HIS A 636 -4.70 -36.99 -30.13
N VAL A 637 -3.58 -36.98 -30.85
CA VAL A 637 -3.23 -35.90 -31.79
C VAL A 637 -4.08 -35.98 -33.04
N GLU A 638 -4.32 -37.18 -33.59
CA GLU A 638 -5.21 -37.38 -34.74
C GLU A 638 -6.64 -36.99 -34.39
N ARG A 639 -7.16 -37.42 -33.23
CA ARG A 639 -8.50 -37.03 -32.78
C ARG A 639 -8.65 -35.53 -32.60
N ALA A 640 -7.61 -34.84 -32.11
CA ALA A 640 -7.59 -33.39 -32.01
C ALA A 640 -7.49 -32.70 -33.40
N LEU A 641 -6.82 -33.32 -34.36
CA LEU A 641 -6.77 -32.85 -35.75
C LEU A 641 -8.13 -32.95 -36.42
N ASP A 642 -8.79 -34.09 -36.32
CA ASP A 642 -10.11 -34.34 -36.92
C ASP A 642 -11.13 -33.32 -36.40
N LEU A 643 -11.22 -33.15 -35.07
CA LEU A 643 -12.10 -32.17 -34.45
C LEU A 643 -11.80 -30.71 -34.87
N SER A 644 -10.54 -30.38 -35.12
CA SER A 644 -10.14 -29.03 -35.52
C SER A 644 -10.36 -28.75 -37.01
N LEU A 645 -10.48 -29.79 -37.85
CA LEU A 645 -10.70 -29.67 -39.29
C LEU A 645 -12.19 -29.74 -39.64
N ASP A 646 -12.97 -30.56 -38.92
CA ASP A 646 -14.41 -30.71 -39.16
C ASP A 646 -15.23 -29.46 -38.74
N GLY A 647 -14.79 -28.72 -37.72
CA GLY A 647 -15.46 -27.49 -37.26
C GLY A 647 -15.36 -26.28 -38.19
N GLY A 648 -14.70 -26.41 -39.35
CA GLY A 648 -14.58 -25.35 -40.38
C GLY A 648 -15.46 -25.54 -41.60
N ALA A 649 -16.33 -26.56 -41.62
CA ALA A 649 -17.13 -26.97 -42.79
C ALA A 649 -18.66 -26.82 -42.61
N GLU A 650 -19.13 -25.94 -41.72
CA GLU A 650 -20.54 -25.51 -41.65
C GLU A 650 -20.73 -24.07 -42.14
#